data_AF-A0A1S3PPH1-F1
#
_entry.id   AF-A0A1S3PPH1-F1
#
_cell.length_a   1.000
_cell.length_b   1.000
_cell.length_c   1.000
_cell.angle_alpha   90.00
_cell.angle_beta   90.00
_cell.angle_gamma   90.00
#
_symmetry.space_group_name_H-M   'P 1'
#
loop_
_entity.id
_entity.type
_entity.pdbx_description
1 polymer ?
#
loop_
_entity_poly.entity_id
_entity_poly.type
_entity_poly.pdbx_seq_one_letter_code
_entity_poly.pdbx_strand_id
1 'polypeptide(L)'
;MENEEEGKPTDLPDEIKDWNKHHVKQWALNEACVDGEFADILFQQNINGPSLLLLEKSDLLGVGVTLGPAKLIIHKRDEHLKFKKEQLSSPTTNQSGRPCKPYPFHRHHDACRYKVNSVLDVTESGASDYIEPCHEYKAYIHMSEAAVESKMNKFTEEVIRFAAACMNSRTNGTIHFGVGDKPDFVHGQVLGVSVMDKEAYVNALPKAIEGNFEYKHIQTAKMCIKPPRFVEVLNPDMTSSEKYVIEVDIVPDFVICQENIYHVFSLKTRKLKRKSKNKETEKEEKKRFFIRDHSSSRDLLALTTSAKRKEEYNRFVDNVSQLSQLRKQAEENRLSVVKSSVQGSRLSEMITGGSQSLDKSHFERYLIVTNKSHLVHLESLGFIPELNPTAVLDFDPESTKHGLMKHFEDQSTINVHLPVQYKITEAVEDIASKLKLTRNTSWILCNGGIEKEIPSDVDEWLIEKGASVRNVISFLCRKDVLPHKRFLVIFILLSTVSENMDPLLETFSTFWQELRGTEQILCICENEEAFTCWRDLIKSRYGLDIKTRSIYELSFAEVNGTVLSLWSDNRKSSRFLPCGGGSKVMLKKKEEGSLDILNILCVNQCEGGNEDKALIQEKFYKGGKVSWWNFYFSEQPGSMPFIKRDKFDFIMNTVLPALSSLKKACVTFKLLHVPGCGGTTLAMHILWALKDKFRCAVLRDRTADHVVVAEQVVKLLMYETTEQSSRIPVLLMLDDFEEMDDAYDLQQLIEKECVKKDIGSRSPQVILLNCMRAESWEKTESTEDTVFIGNNLSELEQRQFEKKLEEIEKTYKNADTFYAFMIMKKNFSPEYIQGVARNTLKSFNINHKHAQLIAVLVLLNVYCKGATLSVSLCEEFLGLQTKPHSGSADVKVGFGKFSTLVTCCTEEAKVVFEAVRMIHSSMAVHCLKELTTTYSVTKAEITDLLLNTDMLYECVQGKDKLMKDVHTMLVKRHH
;
A
#
# COMPACT_ATOMS: atom_id res chain seq x y z
N MET A 1 -33.54 3.06 69.35
CA MET A 1 -33.60 4.21 68.42
C MET A 1 -32.47 4.04 67.45
N GLU A 2 -32.73 3.38 66.34
CA GLU A 2 -31.94 3.49 65.12
C GLU A 2 -32.96 3.51 63.99
N ASN A 3 -32.97 4.61 63.26
CA ASN A 3 -33.94 4.93 62.23
C ASN A 3 -33.73 4.03 61.01
N GLU A 4 -34.84 3.50 60.49
CA GLU A 4 -34.95 3.00 59.14
C GLU A 4 -34.76 4.17 58.16
N GLU A 5 -33.69 4.12 57.35
CA GLU A 5 -33.61 4.88 56.11
C GLU A 5 -33.99 3.96 54.94
N GLU A 6 -34.98 4.44 54.17
CA GLU A 6 -35.54 3.84 52.97
C GLU A 6 -34.47 3.57 51.89
N GLY A 7 -34.37 2.32 51.45
CA GLY A 7 -33.51 1.92 50.32
C GLY A 7 -34.13 2.22 48.95
N LYS A 8 -33.42 3.00 48.14
CA LYS A 8 -33.63 3.24 46.70
C LYS A 8 -33.54 1.93 45.87
N PRO A 9 -34.15 1.88 44.65
CA PRO A 9 -34.21 0.67 43.83
C PRO A 9 -32.82 0.33 43.27
N THR A 10 -32.38 -0.91 43.47
CA THR A 10 -31.22 -1.49 42.78
C THR A 10 -31.64 -1.88 41.37
N ASP A 11 -31.04 -1.26 40.35
CA ASP A 11 -31.20 -1.61 38.93
C ASP A 11 -30.78 -3.06 38.68
N LEU A 12 -31.59 -3.81 37.93
CA LEU A 12 -31.23 -5.14 37.46
C LEU A 12 -30.10 -5.02 36.41
N PRO A 13 -29.05 -5.87 36.45
CA PRO A 13 -28.03 -5.88 35.41
C PRO A 13 -28.61 -6.09 34.01
N ASP A 14 -27.98 -5.54 32.97
CA ASP A 14 -28.53 -5.55 31.61
C ASP A 14 -28.72 -6.96 31.02
N GLU A 15 -27.84 -7.91 31.32
CA GLU A 15 -27.96 -9.28 30.81
C GLU A 15 -28.44 -10.24 31.91
N ILE A 16 -29.48 -11.03 31.59
CA ILE A 16 -30.04 -12.04 32.50
C ILE A 16 -28.95 -12.99 33.00
N LYS A 17 -27.94 -13.32 32.19
CA LYS A 17 -26.83 -14.22 32.60
C LYS A 17 -26.00 -13.69 33.78
N ASP A 18 -26.04 -12.39 34.04
CA ASP A 18 -25.29 -11.72 35.11
C ASP A 18 -26.15 -11.52 36.38
N TRP A 19 -27.39 -12.00 36.38
CA TRP A 19 -28.29 -11.88 37.51
C TRP A 19 -27.91 -12.83 38.64
N ASN A 20 -27.75 -12.30 39.85
CA ASN A 20 -27.68 -13.11 41.05
C ASN A 20 -29.10 -13.49 41.53
N LYS A 21 -29.21 -14.36 42.53
CA LYS A 21 -30.52 -14.82 43.03
C LYS A 21 -31.42 -13.71 43.61
N HIS A 22 -30.84 -12.62 44.11
CA HIS A 22 -31.62 -11.46 44.58
C HIS A 22 -32.20 -10.69 43.40
N HIS A 23 -31.44 -10.53 42.31
CA HIS A 23 -31.92 -9.95 41.06
C HIS A 23 -33.06 -10.79 40.46
N VAL A 24 -32.94 -12.12 40.44
CA VAL A 24 -34.02 -13.00 39.97
C VAL A 24 -35.28 -12.88 40.83
N LYS A 25 -35.14 -12.82 42.17
CA LYS A 25 -36.28 -12.63 43.07
C LYS A 25 -36.96 -11.27 42.85
N GLN A 26 -36.18 -10.20 42.71
CA GLN A 26 -36.68 -8.86 42.45
C GLN A 26 -37.40 -8.78 41.09
N TRP A 27 -36.82 -9.38 40.06
CA TRP A 27 -37.43 -9.50 38.73
C TRP A 27 -38.74 -10.30 38.77
N ALA A 28 -38.79 -11.42 39.49
CA ALA A 28 -39.98 -12.24 39.62
C ALA A 28 -41.15 -11.47 40.26
N LEU A 29 -40.86 -10.67 41.30
CA LEU A 29 -41.85 -9.83 41.98
C LEU A 29 -42.32 -8.67 41.10
N ASN A 30 -41.38 -7.94 40.49
CA ASN A 30 -41.66 -6.64 39.90
C ASN A 30 -42.04 -6.73 38.41
N GLU A 31 -41.42 -7.62 37.65
CA GLU A 31 -41.62 -7.72 36.20
C GLU A 31 -42.43 -8.95 35.80
N ALA A 32 -42.16 -10.11 36.42
CA ALA A 32 -42.97 -11.30 36.18
C ALA A 32 -44.32 -11.28 36.92
N CYS A 33 -44.47 -10.34 37.86
CA CYS A 33 -45.66 -10.13 38.70
C CYS A 33 -46.18 -11.42 39.35
N VAL A 34 -45.27 -12.24 39.89
CA VAL A 34 -45.65 -13.42 40.67
C VAL A 34 -45.69 -13.11 42.16
N ASP A 35 -46.60 -13.78 42.87
CA ASP A 35 -46.77 -13.58 44.32
C ASP A 35 -45.48 -13.89 45.09
N GLY A 36 -45.29 -13.20 46.22
CA GLY A 36 -44.06 -13.28 47.01
C GLY A 36 -43.69 -14.69 47.45
N GLU A 37 -44.67 -15.55 47.72
CA GLU A 37 -44.43 -16.95 48.06
C GLU A 37 -43.69 -17.72 46.95
N PHE A 38 -43.99 -17.46 45.68
CA PHE A 38 -43.34 -18.13 44.55
C PHE A 38 -41.98 -17.52 44.22
N ALA A 39 -41.83 -16.20 44.38
CA ALA A 39 -40.52 -15.55 44.26
C ALA A 39 -39.54 -16.00 45.37
N ASP A 40 -40.06 -16.26 46.58
CA ASP A 40 -39.29 -16.84 47.68
C ASP A 40 -38.88 -18.28 47.41
N ILE A 41 -39.74 -19.09 46.78
CA ILE A 41 -39.37 -20.45 46.32
C ILE A 41 -38.19 -20.39 45.35
N LEU A 42 -38.20 -19.50 44.35
CA LEU A 42 -37.06 -19.33 43.42
C LEU A 42 -35.77 -18.93 44.15
N PHE A 43 -35.88 -18.05 45.15
CA PHE A 43 -34.74 -17.60 45.94
C PHE A 43 -34.17 -18.71 46.84
N GLN A 44 -35.04 -19.48 47.48
CA GLN A 44 -34.65 -20.62 48.34
C GLN A 44 -34.04 -21.76 47.54
N GLN A 45 -34.53 -22.00 46.32
CA GLN A 45 -33.92 -22.94 45.36
C GLN A 45 -32.65 -22.40 44.69
N ASN A 46 -32.17 -21.22 45.12
CA ASN A 46 -30.93 -20.58 44.68
C ASN A 46 -30.88 -20.31 43.16
N ILE A 47 -32.04 -20.03 42.54
CA ILE A 47 -32.13 -19.73 41.11
C ILE A 47 -31.48 -18.37 40.82
N ASN A 48 -30.45 -18.39 39.97
CA ASN A 48 -29.78 -17.21 39.44
C ASN A 48 -30.03 -17.07 37.93
N GLY A 49 -29.49 -16.02 37.32
CA GLY A 49 -29.65 -15.69 35.91
C GLY A 49 -29.40 -16.84 34.93
N PRO A 50 -28.22 -17.49 34.97
CA PRO A 50 -27.95 -18.66 34.14
C PRO A 50 -28.94 -19.81 34.34
N SER A 51 -29.34 -20.08 35.58
CA SER A 51 -30.35 -21.10 35.87
C SER A 51 -31.74 -20.71 35.37
N LEU A 52 -32.10 -19.42 35.44
CA LEU A 52 -33.36 -18.88 34.90
C LEU A 52 -33.48 -19.07 33.39
N LEU A 53 -32.37 -18.93 32.66
CA LEU A 53 -32.32 -19.16 31.21
C LEU A 53 -32.56 -20.63 30.82
N LEU A 54 -32.25 -21.57 31.72
CA LEU A 54 -32.38 -23.02 31.48
C LEU A 54 -33.66 -23.63 32.08
N LEU A 55 -34.37 -22.88 32.91
CA LEU A 55 -35.57 -23.34 33.62
C LEU A 55 -36.68 -23.72 32.64
N GLU A 56 -37.19 -24.95 32.75
CA GLU A 56 -38.40 -25.37 32.07
C GLU A 56 -39.61 -25.30 33.01
N LYS A 57 -40.79 -25.25 32.42
CA LYS A 57 -42.04 -25.17 33.19
C LYS A 57 -42.23 -26.39 34.13
N SER A 58 -41.76 -27.57 33.72
CA SER A 58 -41.79 -28.80 34.54
C SER A 58 -40.97 -28.66 35.83
N ASP A 59 -39.84 -27.96 35.76
CA ASP A 59 -38.93 -27.77 36.90
C ASP A 59 -39.59 -26.89 37.96
N LEU A 60 -40.25 -25.81 37.53
CA LEU A 60 -41.01 -24.91 38.41
C LEU A 60 -42.15 -25.65 39.14
N LEU A 61 -42.85 -26.54 38.44
CA LEU A 61 -43.89 -27.37 39.08
C LEU A 61 -43.29 -28.36 40.08
N GLY A 62 -42.11 -28.91 39.79
CA GLY A 62 -41.40 -29.84 40.67
C GLY A 62 -40.94 -29.23 41.99
N VAL A 63 -40.69 -27.92 42.03
CA VAL A 63 -40.29 -27.18 43.25
C VAL A 63 -41.45 -26.48 43.97
N GLY A 64 -42.69 -26.77 43.57
CA GLY A 64 -43.90 -26.28 44.26
C GLY A 64 -44.48 -24.96 43.73
N VAL A 65 -43.99 -24.44 42.60
CA VAL A 65 -44.60 -23.28 41.94
C VAL A 65 -45.82 -23.74 41.15
N THR A 66 -46.99 -23.17 41.44
CA THR A 66 -48.25 -23.60 40.80
C THR A 66 -48.30 -23.22 39.31
N LEU A 67 -49.22 -23.86 38.57
CA LEU A 67 -49.28 -23.79 37.10
C LEU A 67 -49.37 -22.36 36.52
N GLY A 68 -50.07 -21.46 37.20
CA GLY A 68 -50.24 -20.06 36.79
C GLY A 68 -48.93 -19.27 36.88
N PRO A 69 -48.35 -19.12 38.08
CA PRO A 69 -47.05 -18.48 38.29
C PRO A 69 -45.93 -19.09 37.44
N ALA A 70 -45.88 -20.41 37.28
CA ALA A 70 -44.90 -21.08 36.44
C ALA A 70 -44.99 -20.65 34.95
N LYS A 71 -46.21 -20.43 34.43
CA LYS A 71 -46.39 -19.88 33.07
C LYS A 71 -45.94 -18.43 32.98
N LEU A 72 -46.23 -17.61 33.99
CA LEU A 72 -45.84 -16.19 34.00
C LEU A 72 -44.33 -16.03 34.00
N ILE A 73 -43.61 -16.79 34.85
CA ILE A 73 -42.15 -16.76 34.92
C ILE A 73 -41.51 -17.11 33.57
N ILE A 74 -41.92 -18.22 32.94
CA ILE A 74 -41.37 -18.62 31.64
C ILE A 74 -41.72 -17.61 30.55
N HIS A 75 -42.98 -17.16 30.50
CA HIS A 75 -43.43 -16.20 29.50
C HIS A 75 -42.69 -14.87 29.60
N LYS A 76 -42.52 -14.34 30.81
CA LYS A 76 -41.86 -13.05 31.07
C LYS A 76 -40.36 -13.11 30.82
N ARG A 77 -39.70 -14.23 31.13
CA ARG A 77 -38.31 -14.45 30.75
C ARG A 77 -38.16 -14.42 29.23
N ASP A 78 -39.01 -15.15 28.52
CA ASP A 78 -38.95 -15.23 27.06
C ASP A 78 -39.31 -13.87 26.41
N GLU A 79 -40.23 -13.11 27.00
CA GLU A 79 -40.55 -11.74 26.61
C GLU A 79 -39.34 -10.81 26.81
N HIS A 80 -38.63 -10.91 27.93
CA HIS A 80 -37.42 -10.11 28.18
C HIS A 80 -36.28 -10.47 27.21
N LEU A 81 -36.14 -11.75 26.83
CA LEU A 81 -35.19 -12.18 25.80
C LEU A 81 -35.57 -11.66 24.41
N LYS A 82 -36.87 -11.65 24.10
CA LYS A 82 -37.40 -11.15 22.83
C LYS A 82 -37.28 -9.63 22.71
N PHE A 83 -37.60 -8.90 23.77
CA PHE A 83 -37.47 -7.44 23.83
C PHE A 83 -36.01 -6.99 23.67
N LYS A 84 -35.04 -7.69 24.26
CA LYS A 84 -33.61 -7.41 24.00
C LYS A 84 -33.19 -7.75 22.57
N LYS A 85 -33.68 -8.86 22.02
CA LYS A 85 -33.41 -9.21 20.61
C LYS A 85 -33.99 -8.15 19.67
N GLU A 86 -35.15 -7.60 19.99
CA GLU A 86 -35.80 -6.48 19.29
C GLU A 86 -35.12 -5.13 19.55
N GLN A 87 -34.47 -4.87 20.69
CA GLN A 87 -33.61 -3.69 20.87
C GLN A 87 -32.29 -3.77 20.07
N LEU A 88 -31.74 -4.98 19.90
CA LEU A 88 -30.61 -5.25 19.00
C LEU A 88 -31.00 -5.29 17.51
N SER A 89 -32.30 -5.27 17.18
CA SER A 89 -32.79 -5.35 15.79
C SER A 89 -33.91 -4.37 15.44
N SER A 90 -34.15 -3.35 16.27
CA SER A 90 -35.01 -2.21 15.93
C SER A 90 -34.14 -1.00 15.58
N PRO A 91 -34.46 -0.30 14.48
CA PRO A 91 -33.77 0.91 14.12
C PRO A 91 -34.09 1.97 15.18
N THR A 92 -33.06 2.60 15.72
CA THR A 92 -33.16 3.86 16.44
C THR A 92 -34.07 4.79 15.63
N THR A 93 -35.19 5.16 16.23
CA THR A 93 -36.10 6.15 15.67
C THR A 93 -35.32 7.47 15.57
N ASN A 94 -35.29 8.04 14.36
CA ASN A 94 -34.72 9.34 13.99
C ASN A 94 -33.19 9.46 13.83
N GLN A 95 -32.54 8.55 13.13
CA GLN A 95 -31.48 8.98 12.20
C GLN A 95 -31.97 8.73 10.77
N SER A 96 -32.22 9.81 10.02
CA SER A 96 -32.37 9.70 8.57
C SER A 96 -31.11 9.04 8.02
N GLY A 97 -31.24 7.90 7.34
CA GLY A 97 -30.11 7.25 6.70
C GLY A 97 -29.31 8.21 5.81
N ARG A 98 -27.99 8.05 5.75
CA ARG A 98 -27.09 9.01 5.07
C ARG A 98 -27.38 9.02 3.56
N PRO A 99 -27.50 10.19 2.92
CA PRO A 99 -27.77 10.27 1.48
C PRO A 99 -26.62 9.66 0.67
N CYS A 100 -26.94 8.90 -0.37
CA CYS A 100 -25.98 8.30 -1.30
C CYS A 100 -26.53 8.34 -2.73
N LYS A 101 -25.65 8.42 -3.73
CA LYS A 101 -26.05 8.39 -5.14
C LYS A 101 -26.39 6.98 -5.60
N PRO A 102 -27.33 6.81 -6.54
CA PRO A 102 -27.55 5.53 -7.19
C PRO A 102 -26.34 5.11 -8.03
N TYR A 103 -26.25 3.81 -8.29
CA TYR A 103 -25.25 3.23 -9.17
C TYR A 103 -25.36 3.87 -10.57
N PRO A 104 -24.23 4.19 -11.24
CA PRO A 104 -24.24 4.87 -12.53
C PRO A 104 -25.07 4.14 -13.62
N PHE A 105 -26.03 4.85 -14.19
CA PHE A 105 -26.95 4.30 -15.19
C PHE A 105 -26.26 3.85 -16.48
N HIS A 106 -26.67 2.69 -16.98
CA HIS A 106 -26.18 2.05 -18.20
C HIS A 106 -24.65 1.93 -18.26
N ARG A 107 -23.99 1.85 -17.09
CA ARG A 107 -22.57 1.56 -16.96
C ARG A 107 -22.37 0.21 -16.30
N HIS A 108 -21.24 -0.40 -16.61
CA HIS A 108 -20.71 -1.56 -15.91
C HIS A 108 -19.49 -1.08 -15.14
N HIS A 109 -19.76 -0.44 -14.00
CA HIS A 109 -18.75 0.08 -13.09
C HIS A 109 -18.67 -0.84 -11.88
N ASP A 110 -17.92 -1.92 -11.99
CA ASP A 110 -17.96 -3.03 -11.04
C ASP A 110 -17.61 -2.64 -9.60
N ALA A 111 -16.90 -1.53 -9.39
CA ALA A 111 -16.46 -1.11 -8.07
C ALA A 111 -17.43 -0.26 -7.24
N CYS A 112 -18.59 0.15 -7.78
CA CYS A 112 -19.56 0.94 -7.02
C CYS A 112 -20.32 0.03 -6.02
N ARG A 113 -20.51 0.53 -4.79
CA ARG A 113 -21.10 -0.20 -3.67
C ARG A 113 -22.04 0.70 -2.87
N TYR A 114 -23.02 0.10 -2.21
CA TYR A 114 -23.87 0.80 -1.26
C TYR A 114 -23.46 0.49 0.19
N LYS A 115 -23.92 1.33 1.13
CA LYS A 115 -23.84 1.04 2.57
C LYS A 115 -25.23 0.68 3.10
N VAL A 116 -25.33 -0.29 4.00
CA VAL A 116 -26.59 -0.62 4.68
C VAL A 116 -27.16 0.65 5.34
N ASN A 117 -28.48 0.84 5.25
CA ASN A 117 -29.21 1.99 5.79
C ASN A 117 -28.88 3.36 5.18
N SER A 118 -28.01 3.45 4.17
CA SER A 118 -27.91 4.66 3.35
C SER A 118 -29.20 4.91 2.58
N VAL A 119 -29.45 6.14 2.14
CA VAL A 119 -30.67 6.55 1.46
C VAL A 119 -30.31 7.09 0.09
N LEU A 120 -30.87 6.52 -0.97
CA LEU A 120 -30.69 7.05 -2.32
C LEU A 120 -31.20 8.50 -2.40
N ASP A 121 -30.34 9.41 -2.85
CA ASP A 121 -30.62 10.85 -2.95
C ASP A 121 -31.54 11.21 -4.13
N VAL A 122 -31.88 10.23 -4.95
CA VAL A 122 -32.86 10.31 -6.02
C VAL A 122 -34.23 9.81 -5.55
N THR A 123 -35.28 10.51 -5.95
CA THR A 123 -36.67 10.12 -5.66
C THR A 123 -37.28 9.36 -6.83
N GLU A 124 -38.25 8.48 -6.57
CA GLU A 124 -39.04 7.88 -7.65
C GLU A 124 -39.74 8.96 -8.48
N SER A 125 -39.41 9.05 -9.77
CA SER A 125 -39.82 10.13 -10.67
C SER A 125 -40.42 9.61 -11.98
N GLY A 126 -41.19 10.44 -12.69
CA GLY A 126 -41.69 10.13 -14.04
C GLY A 126 -40.66 10.45 -15.12
N ALA A 127 -41.05 10.32 -16.39
CA ALA A 127 -40.21 10.76 -17.51
C ALA A 127 -39.94 12.28 -17.41
N SER A 128 -38.66 12.68 -17.24
CA SER A 128 -38.22 14.07 -17.17
C SER A 128 -37.63 14.52 -18.51
N ASP A 129 -36.33 14.38 -18.70
CA ASP A 129 -35.58 14.75 -19.91
C ASP A 129 -35.37 13.57 -20.87
N TYR A 130 -36.08 12.47 -20.61
CA TYR A 130 -36.00 11.17 -21.30
C TYR A 130 -34.69 10.41 -21.10
N ILE A 131 -33.63 11.04 -20.61
CA ILE A 131 -32.26 10.54 -20.62
C ILE A 131 -31.80 10.15 -19.21
N GLU A 132 -32.05 10.98 -18.21
CA GLU A 132 -31.83 10.61 -16.82
C GLU A 132 -32.86 9.54 -16.42
N PRO A 133 -32.41 8.45 -15.76
CA PRO A 133 -33.29 7.33 -15.46
C PRO A 133 -34.35 7.71 -14.43
N CYS A 134 -35.59 7.26 -14.64
CA CYS A 134 -36.54 7.18 -13.54
C CYS A 134 -36.19 6.00 -12.62
N HIS A 135 -36.39 6.16 -11.31
CA HIS A 135 -36.10 5.12 -10.32
C HIS A 135 -37.39 4.48 -9.81
N GLU A 136 -37.37 3.17 -9.57
CA GLU A 136 -38.44 2.45 -8.85
C GLU A 136 -37.87 1.49 -7.80
N TYR A 137 -38.39 1.52 -6.56
CA TYR A 137 -37.84 0.81 -5.41
C TYR A 137 -38.70 -0.40 -4.99
N LYS A 138 -38.03 -1.48 -4.59
CA LYS A 138 -38.63 -2.71 -4.08
C LYS A 138 -37.81 -3.23 -2.91
N ALA A 139 -38.37 -3.23 -1.70
CA ALA A 139 -37.67 -3.68 -0.49
C ALA A 139 -37.12 -5.11 -0.63
N TYR A 140 -37.96 -6.04 -1.09
CA TYR A 140 -37.53 -7.40 -1.50
C TYR A 140 -36.77 -8.21 -0.41
N ILE A 141 -37.01 -7.93 0.88
CA ILE A 141 -36.29 -8.51 2.04
C ILE A 141 -37.01 -9.62 2.83
N HIS A 142 -38.35 -9.73 2.77
CA HIS A 142 -39.12 -10.70 3.58
C HIS A 142 -39.74 -11.82 2.74
N MET A 143 -39.05 -12.96 2.58
CA MET A 143 -39.61 -14.21 2.05
C MET A 143 -38.86 -15.43 2.63
N SER A 144 -39.58 -16.44 3.15
CA SER A 144 -39.00 -17.66 3.71
C SER A 144 -38.27 -18.53 2.67
N GLU A 145 -37.37 -19.42 3.08
CA GLU A 145 -36.62 -20.33 2.19
C GLU A 145 -37.51 -21.22 1.30
N ALA A 146 -38.76 -21.49 1.72
CA ALA A 146 -39.76 -22.21 0.92
C ALA A 146 -40.28 -21.43 -0.32
N ALA A 147 -39.76 -20.24 -0.60
CA ALA A 147 -40.29 -19.28 -1.57
C ALA A 147 -39.33 -18.90 -2.71
N VAL A 148 -38.29 -19.69 -3.04
CA VAL A 148 -37.33 -19.36 -4.12
C VAL A 148 -38.03 -19.11 -5.47
N GLU A 149 -39.00 -19.94 -5.85
CA GLU A 149 -39.79 -19.74 -7.08
C GLU A 149 -40.68 -18.47 -6.99
N SER A 150 -41.24 -18.18 -5.81
CA SER A 150 -42.04 -16.97 -5.56
C SER A 150 -41.20 -15.69 -5.64
N LYS A 151 -39.97 -15.73 -5.11
CA LYS A 151 -38.98 -14.64 -5.17
C LYS A 151 -38.66 -14.31 -6.63
N MET A 152 -38.25 -15.31 -7.42
CA MET A 152 -37.94 -15.12 -8.84
C MET A 152 -39.14 -14.63 -9.67
N ASN A 153 -40.34 -15.15 -9.41
CA ASN A 153 -41.56 -14.67 -10.06
C ASN A 153 -41.83 -13.20 -9.74
N LYS A 154 -41.67 -12.77 -8.48
CA LYS A 154 -41.83 -11.35 -8.11
C LYS A 154 -40.79 -10.47 -8.81
N PHE A 155 -39.51 -10.87 -8.81
CA PHE A 155 -38.47 -10.13 -9.53
C PHE A 155 -38.83 -9.95 -11.02
N THR A 156 -39.13 -11.04 -11.71
CA THR A 156 -39.44 -10.98 -13.15
C THR A 156 -40.73 -10.21 -13.45
N GLU A 157 -41.80 -10.39 -12.67
CA GLU A 157 -43.05 -9.64 -12.87
C GLU A 157 -42.87 -8.13 -12.70
N GLU A 158 -42.12 -7.71 -11.68
CA GLU A 158 -41.86 -6.29 -11.41
C GLU A 158 -40.95 -5.67 -12.49
N VAL A 159 -39.90 -6.38 -12.92
CA VAL A 159 -39.03 -5.91 -14.02
C VAL A 159 -39.83 -5.76 -15.31
N ILE A 160 -40.66 -6.74 -15.69
CA ILE A 160 -41.46 -6.67 -16.91
C ILE A 160 -42.46 -5.50 -16.86
N ARG A 161 -43.09 -5.29 -15.70
CA ARG A 161 -44.04 -4.17 -15.49
C ARG A 161 -43.34 -2.82 -15.67
N PHE A 162 -42.22 -2.62 -14.98
CA PHE A 162 -41.45 -1.38 -15.04
C PHE A 162 -40.85 -1.15 -16.43
N ALA A 163 -40.29 -2.20 -17.04
CA ALA A 163 -39.71 -2.14 -18.39
C ALA A 163 -40.74 -1.70 -19.44
N ALA A 164 -41.93 -2.31 -19.44
CA ALA A 164 -43.00 -1.92 -20.37
C ALA A 164 -43.40 -0.45 -20.19
N ALA A 165 -43.44 0.03 -18.94
CA ALA A 165 -43.73 1.43 -18.63
C ALA A 165 -42.68 2.39 -19.19
N CYS A 166 -41.39 2.12 -18.93
CA CYS A 166 -40.27 2.93 -19.43
C CYS A 166 -40.23 2.93 -20.96
N MET A 167 -40.39 1.76 -21.59
CA MET A 167 -40.42 1.63 -23.05
C MET A 167 -41.58 2.41 -23.67
N ASN A 168 -42.80 2.29 -23.16
CA ASN A 168 -43.95 3.06 -23.66
C ASN A 168 -43.79 4.58 -23.43
N SER A 169 -43.10 4.99 -22.38
CA SER A 169 -42.90 6.40 -22.02
C SER A 169 -41.63 7.01 -22.63
N ARG A 170 -40.84 6.21 -23.38
CA ARG A 170 -39.58 6.62 -24.03
C ARG A 170 -38.55 7.22 -23.06
N THR A 171 -38.51 6.72 -21.83
CA THR A 171 -37.61 7.23 -20.78
C THR A 171 -36.71 6.12 -20.26
N ASN A 172 -35.45 6.47 -19.98
CA ASN A 172 -34.56 5.57 -19.23
C ASN A 172 -35.13 5.27 -17.85
N GLY A 173 -34.80 4.12 -17.27
CA GLY A 173 -35.16 3.84 -15.90
C GLY A 173 -34.38 2.69 -15.26
N THR A 174 -34.28 2.72 -13.93
CA THR A 174 -33.64 1.68 -13.13
C THR A 174 -34.61 1.21 -12.05
N ILE A 175 -34.88 -0.09 -12.01
CA ILE A 175 -35.61 -0.72 -10.89
C ILE A 175 -34.61 -1.32 -9.91
N HIS A 176 -34.80 -1.04 -8.62
CA HIS A 176 -33.91 -1.43 -7.52
C HIS A 176 -34.61 -2.42 -6.60
N PHE A 177 -34.03 -3.61 -6.41
CA PHE A 177 -34.48 -4.59 -5.43
C PHE A 177 -33.51 -4.63 -4.25
N GLY A 178 -34.03 -4.58 -3.02
CA GLY A 178 -33.22 -4.36 -1.82
C GLY A 178 -33.19 -2.91 -1.36
N VAL A 179 -34.10 -2.08 -1.87
CA VAL A 179 -34.26 -0.68 -1.47
C VAL A 179 -35.68 -0.49 -0.95
N GLY A 180 -35.79 -0.03 0.30
CA GLY A 180 -37.02 0.22 1.01
C GLY A 180 -37.74 1.48 0.53
N ASP A 181 -39.06 1.47 0.69
CA ASP A 181 -39.91 2.61 0.44
C ASP A 181 -40.97 2.75 1.54
N LYS A 182 -41.60 3.93 1.62
CA LYS A 182 -42.68 4.25 2.56
C LYS A 182 -43.90 3.34 2.33
N PRO A 183 -44.69 3.02 3.38
CA PRO A 183 -44.57 3.53 4.75
C PRO A 183 -43.60 2.75 5.65
N ASP A 184 -43.19 1.55 5.24
CA ASP A 184 -42.44 0.63 6.11
C ASP A 184 -40.97 1.04 6.30
N PHE A 185 -40.41 1.82 5.36
CA PHE A 185 -39.02 2.26 5.36
C PHE A 185 -38.90 3.75 5.03
N VAL A 186 -37.69 4.30 5.23
CA VAL A 186 -37.34 5.60 4.65
C VAL A 186 -37.31 5.44 3.12
N HIS A 187 -37.92 6.37 2.38
CA HIS A 187 -37.93 6.35 0.92
C HIS A 187 -36.49 6.29 0.39
N GLY A 188 -36.14 5.24 -0.35
CA GLY A 188 -34.80 5.05 -0.91
C GLY A 188 -33.80 4.38 0.04
N GLN A 189 -34.23 3.83 1.19
CA GLN A 189 -33.32 3.19 2.15
C GLN A 189 -32.72 1.89 1.59
N VAL A 190 -31.39 1.79 1.55
CA VAL A 190 -30.67 0.57 1.16
C VAL A 190 -30.77 -0.49 2.26
N LEU A 191 -31.40 -1.62 1.94
CA LEU A 191 -31.58 -2.76 2.85
C LEU A 191 -30.69 -3.94 2.46
N GLY A 192 -30.51 -4.15 1.16
CA GLY A 192 -29.80 -5.29 0.58
C GLY A 192 -30.58 -6.60 0.63
N VAL A 193 -30.29 -7.49 -0.31
CA VAL A 193 -30.94 -8.79 -0.49
C VAL A 193 -29.88 -9.89 -0.52
N SER A 194 -30.11 -10.99 0.18
CA SER A 194 -29.28 -12.19 0.03
C SER A 194 -29.58 -12.88 -1.32
N VAL A 195 -28.52 -13.08 -2.12
CA VAL A 195 -28.57 -13.67 -3.46
C VAL A 195 -27.69 -14.92 -3.49
N MET A 196 -28.33 -16.10 -3.42
CA MET A 196 -27.63 -17.39 -3.43
C MET A 196 -27.13 -17.79 -4.83
N ASP A 197 -27.89 -17.47 -5.88
CA ASP A 197 -27.59 -17.82 -7.26
C ASP A 197 -27.85 -16.61 -8.16
N LYS A 198 -26.78 -15.92 -8.57
CA LYS A 198 -26.84 -14.78 -9.50
C LYS A 198 -27.26 -15.21 -10.90
N GLU A 199 -26.85 -16.41 -11.33
CA GLU A 199 -27.11 -16.93 -12.68
C GLU A 199 -28.60 -17.22 -12.88
N ALA A 200 -29.30 -17.66 -11.84
CA ALA A 200 -30.75 -17.88 -11.87
C ALA A 200 -31.53 -16.61 -12.30
N TYR A 201 -31.15 -15.42 -11.82
CA TYR A 201 -31.80 -14.16 -12.20
C TYR A 201 -31.50 -13.79 -13.65
N VAL A 202 -30.24 -13.94 -14.07
CA VAL A 202 -29.80 -13.69 -15.46
C VAL A 202 -30.54 -14.61 -16.44
N ASN A 203 -30.74 -15.87 -16.07
CA ASN A 203 -31.42 -16.86 -16.91
C ASN A 203 -32.96 -16.76 -16.88
N ALA A 204 -33.54 -16.25 -15.79
CA ALA A 204 -35.00 -16.10 -15.64
C ALA A 204 -35.54 -14.92 -16.45
N LEU A 205 -34.80 -13.81 -16.53
CA LEU A 205 -35.28 -12.57 -17.14
C LEU A 205 -35.60 -12.72 -18.66
N PRO A 206 -34.72 -13.32 -19.51
CA PRO A 206 -35.06 -13.56 -20.92
C PRO A 206 -36.30 -14.43 -21.12
N LYS A 207 -36.50 -15.44 -20.27
CA LYS A 207 -37.68 -16.33 -20.30
C LYS A 207 -38.96 -15.57 -19.93
N ALA A 208 -38.88 -14.65 -18.98
CA ALA A 208 -39.98 -13.75 -18.63
C ALA A 208 -40.30 -12.79 -19.79
N ILE A 209 -39.29 -12.22 -20.44
CA ILE A 209 -39.49 -11.33 -21.60
C ILE A 209 -40.25 -12.08 -22.72
N GLU A 210 -39.81 -13.28 -23.09
CA GLU A 210 -40.49 -14.12 -24.09
C GLU A 210 -41.91 -14.52 -23.67
N GLY A 211 -42.09 -14.77 -22.36
CA GLY A 211 -43.35 -15.18 -21.77
C GLY A 211 -44.40 -14.07 -21.70
N ASN A 212 -43.99 -12.81 -21.55
CA ASN A 212 -44.87 -11.68 -21.25
C ASN A 212 -45.04 -10.69 -22.41
N PHE A 213 -44.05 -10.42 -23.25
CA PHE A 213 -44.19 -9.44 -24.36
C PHE A 213 -44.85 -10.06 -25.61
N GLU A 214 -45.47 -9.21 -26.44
CA GLU A 214 -45.96 -9.60 -27.78
C GLU A 214 -44.82 -10.13 -28.66
N TYR A 215 -45.08 -11.18 -29.44
CA TYR A 215 -44.05 -11.89 -30.22
C TYR A 215 -43.18 -10.97 -31.08
N LYS A 216 -43.79 -9.99 -31.76
CA LYS A 216 -43.11 -8.99 -32.59
C LYS A 216 -42.21 -8.02 -31.81
N HIS A 217 -42.39 -7.88 -30.50
CA HIS A 217 -41.67 -6.94 -29.65
C HIS A 217 -40.68 -7.62 -28.68
N ILE A 218 -40.58 -8.95 -28.68
CA ILE A 218 -39.66 -9.70 -27.81
C ILE A 218 -38.22 -9.24 -28.02
N GLN A 219 -37.77 -9.13 -29.27
CA GLN A 219 -36.39 -8.75 -29.57
C GLN A 219 -36.11 -7.31 -29.13
N THR A 220 -37.04 -6.40 -29.38
CA THR A 220 -36.97 -5.01 -28.91
C THR A 220 -36.86 -4.94 -27.39
N ALA A 221 -37.71 -5.68 -26.67
CA ALA A 221 -37.67 -5.74 -25.21
C ALA A 221 -36.35 -6.32 -24.67
N LYS A 222 -35.81 -7.37 -25.30
CA LYS A 222 -34.48 -7.93 -24.95
C LYS A 222 -33.33 -6.93 -25.13
N MET A 223 -33.43 -6.00 -26.07
CA MET A 223 -32.41 -4.96 -26.28
C MET A 223 -32.57 -3.79 -25.28
N CYS A 224 -33.80 -3.43 -24.92
CA CYS A 224 -34.07 -2.36 -23.97
C CYS A 224 -33.79 -2.77 -22.51
N ILE A 225 -34.19 -3.98 -22.12
CA ILE A 225 -34.06 -4.50 -20.75
C ILE A 225 -32.65 -5.08 -20.59
N LYS A 226 -31.81 -4.44 -19.79
CA LYS A 226 -30.43 -4.90 -19.56
C LYS A 226 -30.41 -6.07 -18.56
N PRO A 227 -29.34 -6.89 -18.55
CA PRO A 227 -29.18 -7.93 -17.54
C PRO A 227 -29.18 -7.36 -16.11
N PRO A 228 -29.66 -8.11 -15.10
CA PRO A 228 -29.59 -7.67 -13.72
C PRO A 228 -28.14 -7.53 -13.26
N ARG A 229 -27.84 -6.42 -12.58
CA ARG A 229 -26.58 -6.20 -11.87
C ARG A 229 -26.78 -6.38 -10.37
N PHE A 230 -25.72 -6.79 -9.68
CA PHE A 230 -25.73 -7.07 -8.26
C PHE A 230 -24.72 -6.15 -7.57
N VAL A 231 -25.19 -5.01 -7.09
CA VAL A 231 -24.37 -4.00 -6.43
C VAL A 231 -24.16 -4.44 -4.97
N GLU A 232 -22.91 -4.65 -4.56
CA GLU A 232 -22.58 -5.08 -3.21
C GLU A 232 -23.01 -4.04 -2.17
N VAL A 233 -23.51 -4.51 -1.02
CA VAL A 233 -23.84 -3.69 0.14
C VAL A 233 -22.81 -3.95 1.25
N LEU A 234 -22.25 -2.88 1.79
CA LEU A 234 -21.28 -2.90 2.89
C LEU A 234 -21.94 -2.54 4.21
N ASN A 235 -21.39 -3.08 5.31
CA ASN A 235 -21.72 -2.66 6.66
C ASN A 235 -21.12 -1.25 6.96
N PRO A 236 -21.57 -0.55 8.03
CA PRO A 236 -21.03 0.76 8.41
C PRO A 236 -19.52 0.79 8.67
N ASP A 237 -18.95 -0.34 9.07
CA ASP A 237 -17.51 -0.55 9.31
C ASP A 237 -16.71 -0.86 8.03
N MET A 238 -17.35 -0.82 6.85
CA MET A 238 -16.77 -1.14 5.53
C MET A 238 -16.44 -2.63 5.29
N THR A 239 -16.97 -3.54 6.11
CA THR A 239 -16.94 -4.99 5.87
C THR A 239 -18.08 -5.44 4.93
N SER A 240 -17.93 -6.61 4.29
CA SER A 240 -18.98 -7.14 3.42
C SER A 240 -20.22 -7.52 4.22
N SER A 241 -21.41 -7.11 3.76
CA SER A 241 -22.66 -7.52 4.38
C SER A 241 -23.24 -8.81 3.77
N GLU A 242 -22.55 -9.42 2.79
CA GLU A 242 -23.03 -10.55 1.96
C GLU A 242 -24.39 -10.31 1.26
N LYS A 243 -24.82 -9.05 1.15
CA LYS A 243 -26.08 -8.65 0.52
C LYS A 243 -25.81 -7.80 -0.71
N TYR A 244 -26.80 -7.76 -1.58
CA TYR A 244 -26.75 -7.02 -2.84
C TYR A 244 -28.02 -6.20 -3.05
N VAL A 245 -27.90 -5.05 -3.70
CA VAL A 245 -29.02 -4.42 -4.40
C VAL A 245 -29.02 -4.97 -5.83
N ILE A 246 -30.15 -5.54 -6.25
CA ILE A 246 -30.30 -6.00 -7.64
C ILE A 246 -30.88 -4.84 -8.44
N GLU A 247 -30.17 -4.38 -9.46
CA GLU A 247 -30.67 -3.33 -10.33
C GLU A 247 -30.85 -3.83 -11.76
N VAL A 248 -31.90 -3.34 -12.43
CA VAL A 248 -32.13 -3.60 -13.85
C VAL A 248 -32.38 -2.28 -14.56
N ASP A 249 -31.48 -1.96 -15.50
CA ASP A 249 -31.63 -0.78 -16.35
C ASP A 249 -32.51 -1.06 -17.56
N ILE A 250 -33.33 -0.08 -17.89
CA ILE A 250 -34.19 -0.05 -19.07
C ILE A 250 -33.74 1.12 -19.94
N VAL A 251 -33.27 0.81 -21.14
CA VAL A 251 -32.74 1.79 -22.11
C VAL A 251 -33.59 1.73 -23.39
N PRO A 252 -34.69 2.50 -23.47
CA PRO A 252 -35.57 2.48 -24.63
C PRO A 252 -35.10 3.46 -25.71
N ASP A 253 -33.93 3.20 -26.29
CA ASP A 253 -33.35 4.07 -27.33
C ASP A 253 -34.30 4.29 -28.51
N PHE A 254 -34.25 5.48 -29.10
CA PHE A 254 -35.12 5.83 -30.23
C PHE A 254 -34.98 4.84 -31.38
N VAL A 255 -33.74 4.47 -31.74
CA VAL A 255 -33.45 3.54 -32.85
C VAL A 255 -34.07 2.16 -32.60
N ILE A 256 -34.15 1.74 -31.33
CA ILE A 256 -34.68 0.45 -30.91
C ILE A 256 -36.21 0.50 -30.85
N CYS A 257 -36.76 1.52 -30.18
CA CYS A 257 -38.17 1.58 -29.87
C CYS A 257 -39.02 2.15 -31.02
N GLN A 258 -38.48 3.12 -31.74
CA GLN A 258 -39.19 3.89 -32.77
C GLN A 258 -40.56 4.34 -32.24
N GLU A 259 -41.62 4.24 -33.04
CA GLU A 259 -42.99 4.60 -32.66
C GLU A 259 -43.81 3.39 -32.16
N ASN A 260 -43.16 2.28 -31.78
CA ASN A 260 -43.88 1.07 -31.35
C ASN A 260 -44.57 1.21 -29.98
N ILE A 261 -45.65 0.46 -29.78
CA ILE A 261 -46.35 0.34 -28.50
C ILE A 261 -46.19 -1.06 -27.91
N TYR A 262 -45.98 -1.15 -26.60
CA TYR A 262 -45.62 -2.39 -25.93
C TYR A 262 -46.72 -2.84 -24.97
N HIS A 263 -47.35 -3.97 -25.30
CA HIS A 263 -48.29 -4.66 -24.41
C HIS A 263 -47.65 -5.88 -23.77
N VAL A 264 -48.09 -6.20 -22.56
CA VAL A 264 -47.64 -7.37 -21.81
C VAL A 264 -48.80 -8.25 -21.32
N PHE A 265 -48.55 -9.54 -21.20
CA PHE A 265 -49.51 -10.58 -20.78
C PHE A 265 -49.05 -11.25 -19.47
N SER A 266 -49.98 -11.85 -18.72
CA SER A 266 -49.64 -12.63 -17.51
C SER A 266 -49.23 -14.08 -17.84
N LEU A 267 -48.17 -14.57 -17.20
CA LEU A 267 -47.62 -15.93 -17.39
C LEU A 267 -48.61 -17.05 -17.02
N LYS A 268 -49.51 -16.82 -16.04
CA LYS A 268 -50.47 -17.84 -15.57
C LYS A 268 -51.42 -18.33 -16.68
N THR A 269 -51.62 -17.53 -17.72
CA THR A 269 -52.55 -17.81 -18.84
C THR A 269 -51.93 -18.65 -19.97
N ARG A 270 -50.61 -18.59 -20.20
CA ARG A 270 -49.96 -19.32 -21.32
C ARG A 270 -49.69 -20.80 -21.04
N LYS A 271 -49.43 -21.21 -19.77
CA LYS A 271 -49.20 -22.64 -19.41
C LYS A 271 -50.44 -23.51 -19.60
N LEU A 272 -51.65 -22.97 -19.46
CA LEU A 272 -52.93 -23.70 -19.65
C LEU A 272 -53.16 -24.12 -21.12
N LYS A 273 -52.72 -23.32 -22.10
CA LYS A 273 -52.88 -23.65 -23.54
C LYS A 273 -52.09 -24.88 -23.99
N ARG A 274 -51.00 -25.24 -23.31
CA ARG A 274 -50.20 -26.41 -23.66
C ARG A 274 -50.78 -27.75 -23.15
N LYS A 275 -51.73 -27.74 -22.21
CA LYS A 275 -52.24 -28.97 -21.56
C LYS A 275 -53.72 -29.31 -21.81
N SER A 276 -54.52 -28.46 -22.46
CA SER A 276 -55.94 -28.79 -22.69
C SER A 276 -56.44 -28.38 -24.08
N LYS A 277 -56.55 -29.36 -24.98
CA LYS A 277 -57.58 -29.34 -26.04
C LYS A 277 -58.86 -29.91 -25.41
N ASN A 278 -59.70 -29.05 -24.83
CA ASN A 278 -61.14 -29.28 -24.70
C ASN A 278 -61.85 -27.95 -24.40
N LYS A 279 -63.06 -27.81 -24.96
CA LYS A 279 -63.86 -26.60 -25.11
C LYS A 279 -64.41 -26.03 -23.79
N GLU A 280 -64.70 -24.72 -23.83
CA GLU A 280 -65.49 -23.89 -22.90
C GLU A 280 -64.82 -23.59 -21.55
N THR A 281 -64.17 -22.45 -21.33
CA THR A 281 -64.63 -21.05 -21.43
C THR A 281 -63.42 -20.16 -21.77
N GLU A 282 -63.55 -19.25 -22.74
CA GLU A 282 -62.52 -18.25 -23.04
C GLU A 282 -62.35 -17.29 -21.85
N LYS A 283 -61.43 -17.59 -20.94
CA LYS A 283 -60.85 -16.54 -20.09
C LYS A 283 -59.96 -15.70 -20.99
N GLU A 284 -60.46 -14.54 -21.41
CA GLU A 284 -59.72 -13.52 -22.16
C GLU A 284 -58.30 -13.36 -21.59
N GLU A 285 -57.29 -13.45 -22.47
CA GLU A 285 -55.92 -13.07 -22.13
C GLU A 285 -55.93 -11.60 -21.71
N LYS A 286 -55.75 -11.33 -20.41
CA LYS A 286 -55.75 -9.95 -19.89
C LYS A 286 -54.51 -9.20 -20.40
N LYS A 287 -54.67 -8.51 -21.53
CA LYS A 287 -53.70 -7.60 -22.13
C LYS A 287 -53.53 -6.37 -21.23
N ARG A 288 -52.29 -6.03 -20.89
CA ARG A 288 -51.95 -4.89 -20.00
C ARG A 288 -51.08 -3.88 -20.76
N PHE A 289 -51.24 -2.60 -20.43
CA PHE A 289 -50.47 -1.51 -21.03
C PHE A 289 -49.97 -0.57 -19.94
N PHE A 290 -48.68 -0.64 -19.66
CA PHE A 290 -48.07 0.15 -18.59
C PHE A 290 -47.42 1.41 -19.15
N ILE A 291 -47.57 2.52 -18.43
CA ILE A 291 -46.83 3.79 -18.66
C ILE A 291 -46.21 4.26 -17.34
N ARG A 292 -45.17 5.08 -17.42
CA ARG A 292 -44.63 5.79 -16.26
C ARG A 292 -45.54 6.97 -15.97
N ASP A 293 -46.16 6.95 -14.80
CA ASP A 293 -47.05 7.99 -14.32
C ASP A 293 -46.54 8.49 -12.97
N HIS A 294 -45.83 9.62 -13.01
CA HIS A 294 -45.06 10.14 -11.89
C HIS A 294 -44.15 9.05 -11.28
N SER A 295 -44.24 8.78 -9.98
CA SER A 295 -43.44 7.77 -9.29
C SER A 295 -43.84 6.32 -9.61
N SER A 296 -45.02 6.06 -10.17
CA SER A 296 -45.57 4.69 -10.31
C SER A 296 -45.68 4.19 -11.75
N SER A 297 -45.63 2.87 -11.96
CA SER A 297 -45.92 2.28 -13.27
C SER A 297 -47.39 1.81 -13.32
N ARG A 298 -48.24 2.58 -14.02
CA ARG A 298 -49.70 2.42 -14.03
C ARG A 298 -50.20 1.66 -15.26
N ASP A 299 -51.13 0.74 -15.05
CA ASP A 299 -51.81 -0.01 -16.12
C ASP A 299 -53.03 0.76 -16.64
N LEU A 300 -52.97 1.24 -17.88
CA LEU A 300 -54.08 1.95 -18.53
C LEU A 300 -55.23 1.00 -18.93
N LEU A 301 -55.00 -0.32 -18.95
CA LEU A 301 -55.98 -1.33 -19.35
C LEU A 301 -56.56 -2.17 -18.18
N ALA A 302 -56.24 -1.83 -16.92
CA ALA A 302 -56.75 -2.57 -15.76
C ALA A 302 -58.30 -2.53 -15.66
N LEU A 303 -58.92 -3.68 -15.38
CA LEU A 303 -60.38 -3.87 -15.29
C LEU A 303 -61.04 -2.95 -14.27
N THR A 304 -61.91 -2.03 -14.74
CA THR A 304 -63.31 -1.84 -14.29
C THR A 304 -64.01 -0.66 -15.00
N THR A 305 -65.21 -0.93 -15.53
CA THR A 305 -66.42 -0.09 -15.74
C THR A 305 -66.38 1.40 -16.16
N SER A 306 -65.24 2.05 -16.47
CA SER A 306 -65.25 3.47 -16.92
C SER A 306 -64.76 3.67 -18.36
N ALA A 307 -65.59 4.31 -19.20
CA ALA A 307 -65.22 4.73 -20.56
C ALA A 307 -64.00 5.68 -20.59
N LYS A 308 -63.76 6.39 -19.47
CA LYS A 308 -62.73 7.41 -19.28
C LYS A 308 -61.28 6.92 -19.45
N ARG A 309 -60.96 5.67 -19.09
CA ARG A 309 -59.58 5.12 -19.27
C ARG A 309 -59.30 4.62 -20.68
N LYS A 310 -60.33 4.21 -21.45
CA LYS A 310 -60.15 3.80 -22.85
C LYS A 310 -59.83 4.99 -23.75
N GLU A 311 -60.43 6.15 -23.45
CA GLU A 311 -60.07 7.43 -24.06
C GLU A 311 -58.65 7.87 -23.71
N GLU A 312 -58.21 7.68 -22.46
CA GLU A 312 -56.84 7.98 -22.02
C GLU A 312 -55.80 7.13 -22.74
N TYR A 313 -56.06 5.83 -22.90
CA TYR A 313 -55.20 4.93 -23.68
C TYR A 313 -55.06 5.39 -25.14
N ASN A 314 -56.18 5.68 -25.81
CA ASN A 314 -56.14 6.14 -27.21
C ASN A 314 -55.37 7.46 -27.34
N ARG A 315 -55.59 8.42 -26.43
CA ARG A 315 -54.86 9.69 -26.41
C ARG A 315 -53.36 9.51 -26.23
N PHE A 316 -52.96 8.55 -25.40
CA PHE A 316 -51.54 8.24 -25.21
C PHE A 316 -50.93 7.66 -26.48
N VAL A 317 -51.62 6.71 -27.11
CA VAL A 317 -51.18 6.07 -28.38
C VAL A 317 -50.98 7.11 -29.47
N ASP A 318 -51.91 8.06 -29.62
CA ASP A 318 -51.81 9.16 -30.59
C ASP A 318 -50.58 10.06 -30.35
N ASN A 319 -50.06 10.12 -29.11
CA ASN A 319 -48.93 10.96 -28.71
C ASN A 319 -47.55 10.25 -28.79
N VAL A 320 -47.51 8.95 -29.12
CA VAL A 320 -46.26 8.16 -29.09
C VAL A 320 -45.22 8.67 -30.11
N SER A 321 -45.66 9.16 -31.27
CA SER A 321 -44.74 9.74 -32.28
C SER A 321 -44.00 10.96 -31.74
N GLN A 322 -44.70 11.86 -31.04
CA GLN A 322 -44.10 13.03 -30.40
C GLN A 322 -43.09 12.64 -29.31
N LEU A 323 -43.44 11.69 -28.44
CA LEU A 323 -42.53 11.19 -27.40
C LEU A 323 -41.24 10.58 -27.99
N SER A 324 -41.39 9.86 -29.11
CA SER A 324 -40.25 9.24 -29.80
C SER A 324 -39.32 10.30 -30.41
N GLN A 325 -39.87 11.38 -30.95
CA GLN A 325 -39.08 12.52 -31.43
C GLN A 325 -38.33 13.24 -30.31
N LEU A 326 -38.99 13.46 -29.16
CA LEU A 326 -38.36 14.10 -28.01
C LEU A 326 -37.19 13.26 -27.46
N ARG A 327 -37.37 11.94 -27.35
CA ARG A 327 -36.27 11.02 -26.99
C ARG A 327 -35.10 11.11 -27.97
N LYS A 328 -35.37 11.11 -29.28
CA LYS A 328 -34.34 11.24 -30.31
C LYS A 328 -33.52 12.52 -30.16
N GLN A 329 -34.19 13.66 -29.97
CA GLN A 329 -33.53 14.96 -29.76
C GLN A 329 -32.65 14.96 -28.51
N ALA A 330 -33.13 14.34 -27.42
CA ALA A 330 -32.38 14.24 -26.17
C ALA A 330 -31.11 13.37 -26.32
N GLU A 331 -31.17 12.27 -27.09
CA GLU A 331 -30.01 11.43 -27.41
C GLU A 331 -28.95 12.19 -28.23
N GLU A 332 -29.38 12.90 -29.29
CA GLU A 332 -28.48 13.65 -30.19
C GLU A 332 -27.71 14.76 -29.46
N ASN A 333 -28.33 15.41 -28.47
CA ASN A 333 -27.70 16.46 -27.68
C ASN A 333 -26.57 15.96 -26.75
N ARG A 334 -26.48 14.65 -26.45
CA ARG A 334 -25.52 14.08 -25.47
C ARG A 334 -24.20 13.59 -26.09
N LEU A 335 -24.08 13.51 -27.42
CA LEU A 335 -22.97 12.85 -28.13
C LEU A 335 -21.69 13.69 -28.36
N SER A 336 -21.61 14.94 -27.90
CA SER A 336 -20.70 15.95 -28.49
C SER A 336 -19.36 16.26 -27.80
N VAL A 337 -18.92 15.55 -26.75
CA VAL A 337 -17.71 15.97 -26.02
C VAL A 337 -16.66 14.87 -25.87
N VAL A 338 -15.73 14.80 -26.83
CA VAL A 338 -14.42 14.18 -26.61
C VAL A 338 -13.58 15.18 -25.81
N LYS A 339 -13.45 14.96 -24.49
CA LYS A 339 -12.57 15.78 -23.64
C LYS A 339 -11.12 15.32 -23.86
N SER A 340 -10.23 16.24 -24.27
CA SER A 340 -8.78 16.03 -24.18
C SER A 340 -8.31 16.33 -22.76
N SER A 341 -7.73 15.35 -22.05
CA SER A 341 -7.18 15.54 -20.71
C SER A 341 -5.67 15.83 -20.75
N VAL A 342 -5.21 16.72 -19.86
CA VAL A 342 -3.78 16.97 -19.60
C VAL A 342 -3.29 16.29 -18.30
N GLN A 343 -4.14 15.50 -17.65
CA GLN A 343 -3.82 14.94 -16.34
C GLN A 343 -2.73 13.85 -16.40
N GLY A 344 -2.52 13.21 -17.56
CA GLY A 344 -1.42 12.26 -17.76
C GLY A 344 -0.04 12.89 -17.55
N SER A 345 0.26 13.98 -18.26
CA SER A 345 1.53 14.70 -18.10
C SER A 345 1.67 15.30 -16.69
N ARG A 346 0.56 15.76 -16.12
CA ARG A 346 0.55 16.30 -14.76
C ARG A 346 0.84 15.22 -13.71
N LEU A 347 0.31 14.02 -13.87
CA LEU A 347 0.63 12.87 -13.01
C LEU A 347 2.14 12.57 -13.08
N SER A 348 2.72 12.56 -14.29
CA SER A 348 4.16 12.38 -14.46
C SER A 348 4.96 13.45 -13.69
N GLU A 349 4.62 14.72 -13.81
CA GLU A 349 5.30 15.80 -13.07
C GLU A 349 5.14 15.67 -11.55
N MET A 350 3.93 15.36 -11.07
CA MET A 350 3.65 15.27 -9.63
C MET A 350 4.30 14.06 -8.97
N ILE A 351 4.38 12.92 -9.66
CA ILE A 351 4.95 11.70 -9.09
C ILE A 351 6.48 11.69 -9.13
N THR A 352 7.10 12.36 -10.10
CA THR A 352 8.55 12.48 -10.21
C THR A 352 9.12 13.73 -9.52
N GLY A 353 8.25 14.64 -9.08
CA GLY A 353 8.64 15.96 -8.56
C GLY A 353 9.31 16.83 -9.64
N GLY A 354 8.80 16.77 -10.87
CA GLY A 354 9.23 17.58 -12.02
C GLY A 354 10.40 16.99 -12.82
N SER A 355 10.87 15.79 -12.50
CA SER A 355 11.90 15.12 -13.31
C SER A 355 11.29 14.29 -14.46
N GLN A 356 12.13 13.88 -15.41
CA GLN A 356 11.69 13.17 -16.62
C GLN A 356 11.40 11.67 -16.40
N SER A 357 11.84 11.08 -15.28
CA SER A 357 11.69 9.65 -15.00
C SER A 357 11.64 9.37 -13.50
N LEU A 358 11.06 8.22 -13.13
CA LEU A 358 11.05 7.79 -11.72
C LEU A 358 12.45 7.42 -11.21
N ASP A 359 13.37 6.97 -12.08
CA ASP A 359 14.77 6.71 -11.73
C ASP A 359 15.49 7.96 -11.20
N LYS A 360 15.08 9.15 -11.69
CA LYS A 360 15.65 10.45 -11.33
C LYS A 360 14.62 11.30 -10.59
N SER A 361 13.66 10.67 -9.92
CA SER A 361 12.63 11.38 -9.15
C SER A 361 13.28 12.26 -8.08
N HIS A 362 12.68 13.42 -7.84
CA HIS A 362 13.01 14.24 -6.68
C HIS A 362 12.63 13.53 -5.38
N PHE A 363 11.56 12.73 -5.41
CA PHE A 363 11.11 11.94 -4.28
C PHE A 363 11.91 10.63 -4.18
N GLU A 364 12.54 10.42 -3.02
CA GLU A 364 13.28 9.22 -2.67
C GLU A 364 12.37 8.13 -2.10
N ARG A 365 11.23 8.51 -1.52
CA ARG A 365 10.31 7.61 -0.82
C ARG A 365 8.85 7.93 -1.16
N TYR A 366 7.98 6.93 -1.11
CA TYR A 366 6.55 7.07 -1.34
C TYR A 366 5.76 6.48 -0.17
N LEU A 367 4.72 7.19 0.26
CA LEU A 367 3.72 6.72 1.21
C LEU A 367 2.38 6.62 0.48
N ILE A 368 1.64 5.54 0.70
CA ILE A 368 0.34 5.34 0.08
C ILE A 368 -0.73 5.36 1.17
N VAL A 369 -1.83 6.06 0.92
CA VAL A 369 -3.04 6.03 1.75
C VAL A 369 -4.18 5.54 0.87
N THR A 370 -4.84 4.45 1.26
CA THR A 370 -5.90 3.83 0.47
C THR A 370 -7.08 3.42 1.34
N ASN A 371 -8.26 3.30 0.74
CA ASN A 371 -9.46 2.79 1.38
C ASN A 371 -10.00 1.55 0.67
N LYS A 372 -11.23 1.16 1.02
CA LYS A 372 -11.91 -0.06 0.57
C LYS A 372 -11.71 -0.33 -0.92
N SER A 373 -11.01 -1.41 -1.22
CA SER A 373 -10.64 -1.81 -2.57
C SER A 373 -11.72 -2.67 -3.22
N HIS A 374 -11.79 -2.71 -4.56
CA HIS A 374 -12.60 -3.67 -5.32
C HIS A 374 -11.71 -4.52 -6.23
N LEU A 375 -12.11 -5.76 -6.54
CA LEU A 375 -11.33 -6.70 -7.35
C LEU A 375 -10.89 -6.10 -8.71
N VAL A 376 -11.79 -5.34 -9.36
CA VAL A 376 -11.52 -4.66 -10.64
C VAL A 376 -10.43 -3.60 -10.55
N HIS A 377 -10.22 -2.99 -9.37
CA HIS A 377 -9.13 -2.04 -9.19
C HIS A 377 -7.77 -2.74 -9.15
N LEU A 378 -7.69 -3.93 -8.54
CA LEU A 378 -6.44 -4.60 -8.22
C LEU A 378 -5.58 -4.84 -9.47
N GLU A 379 -6.20 -5.21 -10.59
CA GLU A 379 -5.52 -5.39 -11.88
C GLU A 379 -4.86 -4.11 -12.43
N SER A 380 -5.38 -2.94 -12.04
CA SER A 380 -4.91 -1.62 -12.46
C SER A 380 -4.03 -0.93 -11.41
N LEU A 381 -3.54 -1.64 -10.40
CA LEU A 381 -2.67 -1.08 -9.34
C LEU A 381 -1.27 -1.70 -9.33
N GLY A 382 -0.85 -2.33 -10.44
CA GLY A 382 0.48 -2.94 -10.60
C GLY A 382 1.66 -1.97 -10.47
N PHE A 383 1.43 -0.67 -10.61
CA PHE A 383 2.45 0.35 -10.37
C PHE A 383 2.84 0.50 -8.89
N ILE A 384 1.97 0.11 -7.94
CA ILE A 384 2.24 0.27 -6.50
C ILE A 384 3.48 -0.55 -6.08
N PRO A 385 3.60 -1.86 -6.41
CA PRO A 385 4.83 -2.62 -6.18
C PRO A 385 6.07 -2.04 -6.86
N GLU A 386 5.93 -1.43 -8.04
CA GLU A 386 7.04 -0.80 -8.75
C GLU A 386 7.53 0.49 -8.05
N LEU A 387 6.64 1.26 -7.43
CA LEU A 387 7.02 2.43 -6.63
C LEU A 387 7.80 2.06 -5.36
N ASN A 388 7.70 0.81 -4.91
CA ASN A 388 8.32 0.30 -3.69
C ASN A 388 8.04 1.22 -2.47
N PRO A 389 6.76 1.39 -2.09
CA PRO A 389 6.37 2.33 -1.04
C PRO A 389 7.01 1.96 0.29
N THR A 390 7.40 2.98 1.05
CA THR A 390 7.95 2.79 2.40
C THR A 390 6.85 2.34 3.36
N ALA A 391 5.65 2.92 3.22
CA ALA A 391 4.49 2.50 3.97
C ALA A 391 3.19 2.64 3.17
N VAL A 392 2.24 1.77 3.48
CA VAL A 392 0.86 1.80 3.00
C VAL A 392 -0.07 1.90 4.21
N LEU A 393 -0.82 2.99 4.33
CA LEU A 393 -1.88 3.16 5.32
C LEU A 393 -3.18 2.70 4.67
N ASP A 394 -3.63 1.52 5.06
CA ASP A 394 -4.75 0.82 4.46
C ASP A 394 -5.96 0.84 5.40
N PHE A 395 -7.04 1.45 4.93
CA PHE A 395 -8.30 1.59 5.67
C PHE A 395 -9.33 0.52 5.28
N ASP A 396 -8.98 -0.45 4.42
CA ASP A 396 -9.83 -1.60 4.11
C ASP A 396 -9.73 -2.67 5.22
N PRO A 397 -10.78 -2.88 6.03
CA PRO A 397 -10.75 -3.86 7.13
C PRO A 397 -10.66 -5.32 6.66
N GLU A 398 -10.88 -5.57 5.36
CA GLU A 398 -10.82 -6.91 4.76
C GLU A 398 -9.65 -7.06 3.79
N SER A 399 -8.68 -6.14 3.84
CA SER A 399 -7.52 -6.15 2.94
C SER A 399 -6.70 -7.43 3.00
N THR A 400 -6.63 -8.05 4.18
CA THR A 400 -5.93 -9.33 4.44
C THR A 400 -6.60 -10.53 3.77
N LYS A 401 -7.92 -10.46 3.49
CA LYS A 401 -8.70 -11.55 2.91
C LYS A 401 -8.82 -11.43 1.39
N HIS A 402 -9.27 -10.27 0.90
CA HIS A 402 -9.62 -10.07 -0.51
C HIS A 402 -9.43 -8.63 -1.00
N GLY A 403 -8.59 -7.84 -0.33
CA GLY A 403 -8.29 -6.46 -0.76
C GLY A 403 -6.86 -6.28 -1.27
N LEU A 404 -6.40 -5.03 -1.27
CA LEU A 404 -5.12 -4.62 -1.87
C LEU A 404 -3.92 -5.32 -1.23
N MET A 405 -3.93 -5.54 0.09
CA MET A 405 -2.84 -6.22 0.80
C MET A 405 -2.66 -7.65 0.30
N LYS A 406 -3.76 -8.40 0.21
CA LYS A 406 -3.74 -9.78 -0.28
C LYS A 406 -3.17 -9.86 -1.70
N HIS A 407 -3.57 -8.93 -2.56
CA HIS A 407 -3.07 -8.85 -3.93
C HIS A 407 -1.58 -8.50 -4.00
N PHE A 408 -1.12 -7.58 -3.13
CA PHE A 408 0.27 -7.16 -3.06
C PHE A 408 1.19 -8.25 -2.47
N GLU A 409 0.68 -9.04 -1.51
CA GLU A 409 1.42 -10.12 -0.84
C GLU A 409 1.94 -11.17 -1.84
N ASP A 410 1.24 -11.36 -2.96
CA ASP A 410 1.66 -12.28 -4.01
C ASP A 410 2.81 -11.72 -4.87
N GLN A 411 3.00 -10.40 -4.89
CA GLN A 411 3.96 -9.71 -5.75
C GLN A 411 5.22 -9.28 -5.00
N SER A 412 5.08 -8.90 -3.73
CA SER A 412 6.14 -8.28 -2.93
C SER A 412 6.08 -8.70 -1.46
N THR A 413 7.20 -8.55 -0.76
CA THR A 413 7.29 -8.83 0.68
C THR A 413 6.68 -7.69 1.49
N ILE A 414 5.75 -8.01 2.37
CA ILE A 414 5.04 -7.05 3.22
C ILE A 414 5.45 -7.26 4.68
N ASN A 415 5.67 -6.17 5.41
CA ASN A 415 5.71 -6.20 6.87
C ASN A 415 4.43 -5.59 7.45
N VAL A 416 3.57 -6.40 8.06
CA VAL A 416 2.24 -5.96 8.51
C VAL A 416 2.32 -5.36 9.90
N HIS A 417 1.86 -4.12 10.04
CA HIS A 417 1.90 -3.36 11.28
C HIS A 417 0.51 -2.92 11.73
N LEU A 418 0.38 -2.71 13.04
CA LEU A 418 -0.74 -2.01 13.66
C LEU A 418 -0.33 -0.58 14.05
N PRO A 419 -1.24 0.40 13.95
CA PRO A 419 -0.94 1.79 14.31
C PRO A 419 -0.32 1.98 15.71
N VAL A 420 -0.72 1.16 16.69
CA VAL A 420 -0.21 1.22 18.07
C VAL A 420 1.31 1.00 18.18
N GLN A 421 1.92 0.29 17.22
CA GLN A 421 3.35 -0.01 17.22
C GLN A 421 4.22 1.21 16.89
N TYR A 422 3.64 2.29 16.38
CA TYR A 422 4.34 3.54 16.05
C TYR A 422 4.38 4.54 17.21
N LYS A 423 3.83 4.17 18.38
CA LYS A 423 3.93 5.01 19.58
C LYS A 423 5.39 5.09 20.02
N ILE A 424 5.89 6.31 20.18
CA ILE A 424 7.28 6.55 20.62
C ILE A 424 7.41 6.19 22.10
N THR A 425 7.98 5.01 22.37
CA THR A 425 8.27 4.50 23.73
C THR A 425 9.76 4.39 24.04
N GLU A 426 10.60 4.49 23.02
CA GLU A 426 12.06 4.39 23.07
C GLU A 426 12.69 5.28 21.99
N ALA A 427 14.00 5.15 21.72
CA ALA A 427 14.65 5.93 20.68
C ALA A 427 14.04 5.65 19.30
N VAL A 428 13.87 6.70 18.50
CA VAL A 428 13.14 6.64 17.22
C VAL A 428 13.82 5.69 16.22
N GLU A 429 15.15 5.72 16.14
CA GLU A 429 15.91 4.82 15.26
C GLU A 429 15.78 3.34 15.69
N ASP A 430 15.57 3.06 16.99
CA ASP A 430 15.32 1.68 17.48
C ASP A 430 13.94 1.18 17.07
N ILE A 431 12.91 2.02 17.20
CA ILE A 431 11.56 1.69 16.71
C ILE A 431 11.59 1.48 15.20
N ALA A 432 12.24 2.36 14.45
CA ALA A 432 12.36 2.25 13.00
C ALA A 432 13.05 0.94 12.58
N SER A 433 14.14 0.57 13.27
CA SER A 433 14.83 -0.70 13.05
C SER A 433 13.95 -1.91 13.37
N LYS A 434 13.23 -1.90 14.50
CA LYS A 434 12.32 -3.00 14.90
C LYS A 434 11.17 -3.19 13.90
N LEU A 435 10.64 -2.08 13.38
CA LEU A 435 9.61 -2.08 12.34
C LEU A 435 10.17 -2.42 10.94
N LYS A 436 11.49 -2.57 10.80
CA LYS A 436 12.18 -2.73 9.51
C LYS A 436 11.78 -1.65 8.49
N LEU A 437 11.51 -0.43 8.98
CA LEU A 437 11.14 0.71 8.14
C LEU A 437 12.26 0.98 7.13
N THR A 438 11.89 1.38 5.92
CA THR A 438 12.79 1.62 4.76
C THR A 438 13.49 0.38 4.17
N ARG A 439 13.44 -0.78 4.84
CA ARG A 439 13.93 -2.07 4.32
C ARG A 439 12.84 -2.81 3.56
N ASN A 440 11.65 -2.94 4.17
CA ASN A 440 10.47 -3.55 3.57
C ASN A 440 9.30 -2.54 3.53
N THR A 441 8.30 -2.81 2.66
CA THR A 441 7.05 -2.06 2.67
C THR A 441 6.28 -2.34 3.96
N SER A 442 6.10 -1.31 4.77
CA SER A 442 5.31 -1.37 6.01
C SER A 442 3.82 -1.21 5.69
N TRP A 443 3.02 -2.24 5.90
CA TRP A 443 1.58 -2.21 5.66
C TRP A 443 0.83 -1.99 6.96
N ILE A 444 0.31 -0.78 7.16
CA ILE A 444 -0.40 -0.38 8.37
C ILE A 444 -1.90 -0.56 8.15
N LEU A 445 -2.51 -1.44 8.93
CA LEU A 445 -3.96 -1.65 8.92
C LEU A 445 -4.64 -0.62 9.81
N CYS A 446 -5.10 0.48 9.21
CA CYS A 446 -5.65 1.63 9.92
C CYS A 446 -7.07 1.43 10.45
N ASN A 447 -7.79 0.41 9.97
CA ASN A 447 -9.11 0.03 10.50
C ASN A 447 -9.19 -1.44 10.95
N GLY A 448 -8.08 -2.03 11.39
CA GLY A 448 -8.05 -3.43 11.86
C GLY A 448 -8.06 -4.48 10.73
N GLY A 449 -8.53 -5.70 11.02
CA GLY A 449 -8.56 -6.81 10.05
C GLY A 449 -7.57 -7.96 10.31
N ILE A 450 -6.94 -7.97 11.50
CA ILE A 450 -6.14 -9.10 12.03
C ILE A 450 -6.90 -9.73 13.20
N GLU A 451 -6.75 -11.04 13.40
CA GLU A 451 -7.32 -11.80 14.52
C GLU A 451 -7.06 -11.07 15.86
N LYS A 452 -8.10 -10.37 16.37
CA LYS A 452 -8.27 -9.62 17.65
C LYS A 452 -8.61 -8.13 17.52
N GLU A 453 -8.51 -7.50 16.35
CA GLU A 453 -8.85 -6.07 16.21
C GLU A 453 -10.10 -5.87 15.35
N ILE A 454 -11.20 -5.48 16.00
CA ILE A 454 -12.50 -5.26 15.37
C ILE A 454 -12.42 -3.96 14.54
N PRO A 455 -12.93 -3.94 13.31
CA PRO A 455 -13.12 -2.72 12.53
C PRO A 455 -14.09 -1.77 13.21
N SER A 456 -13.78 -0.48 13.18
CA SER A 456 -14.69 0.55 13.69
C SER A 456 -15.57 1.05 12.56
N ASP A 457 -16.79 1.47 12.89
CA ASP A 457 -17.59 2.28 11.99
C ASP A 457 -16.98 3.68 11.80
N VAL A 458 -17.51 4.41 10.81
CA VAL A 458 -16.99 5.75 10.47
C VAL A 458 -17.10 6.75 11.63
N ASP A 459 -18.09 6.61 12.50
CA ASP A 459 -18.37 7.59 13.55
C ASP A 459 -17.51 7.36 14.80
N GLU A 460 -17.23 6.09 15.12
CA GLU A 460 -16.43 5.66 16.27
C GLU A 460 -14.94 5.62 15.96
N TRP A 461 -14.55 5.45 14.68
CA TRP A 461 -13.15 5.31 14.27
C TRP A 461 -12.24 6.42 14.80
N LEU A 462 -12.72 7.67 14.76
CA LEU A 462 -11.93 8.82 15.22
C LEU A 462 -11.60 8.73 16.72
N ILE A 463 -12.52 8.19 17.52
CA ILE A 463 -12.39 8.01 18.97
C ILE A 463 -11.48 6.82 19.27
N GLU A 464 -11.71 5.69 18.60
CA GLU A 464 -11.06 4.41 18.90
C GLU A 464 -9.64 4.30 18.31
N LYS A 465 -9.46 4.74 17.06
CA LYS A 465 -8.26 4.48 16.26
C LYS A 465 -7.54 5.75 15.80
N GLY A 466 -8.24 6.89 15.75
CA GLY A 466 -7.70 8.15 15.25
C GLY A 466 -6.40 8.59 15.91
N ALA A 467 -6.26 8.46 17.24
CA ALA A 467 -5.03 8.82 17.95
C ALA A 467 -3.84 7.95 17.55
N SER A 468 -4.05 6.65 17.38
CA SER A 468 -2.99 5.73 16.98
C SER A 468 -2.54 5.98 15.54
N VAL A 469 -3.46 6.29 14.63
CA VAL A 469 -3.11 6.65 13.24
C VAL A 469 -2.40 8.00 13.16
N ARG A 470 -2.79 8.99 13.99
CA ARG A 470 -2.00 10.23 14.11
C ARG A 470 -0.56 9.95 14.55
N ASN A 471 -0.33 9.05 15.50
CA ASN A 471 1.03 8.66 15.90
C ASN A 471 1.83 8.07 14.73
N VAL A 472 1.20 7.24 13.87
CA VAL A 472 1.86 6.72 12.65
C VAL A 472 2.31 7.87 11.75
N ILE A 473 1.41 8.82 11.47
CA ILE A 473 1.69 9.94 10.56
C ILE A 473 2.78 10.84 11.15
N SER A 474 2.65 11.22 12.43
CA SER A 474 3.65 12.02 13.13
C SER A 474 5.01 11.31 13.18
N PHE A 475 5.05 9.98 13.39
CA PHE A 475 6.30 9.20 13.38
C PHE A 475 6.95 9.20 11.99
N LEU A 476 6.19 8.91 10.94
CA LEU A 476 6.70 8.87 9.56
C LEU A 476 7.18 10.24 9.08
N CYS A 477 6.53 11.33 9.49
CA CYS A 477 6.88 12.68 9.09
C CYS A 477 8.09 13.27 9.86
N ARG A 478 8.66 12.54 10.84
CA ARG A 478 9.85 13.02 11.54
C ARG A 478 11.06 13.04 10.61
N LYS A 479 11.88 14.09 10.78
CA LYS A 479 13.14 14.31 10.04
C LYS A 479 14.20 13.21 10.28
N ASP A 480 14.13 12.48 11.38
CA ASP A 480 15.00 11.34 11.71
C ASP A 480 14.48 9.99 11.18
N VAL A 481 13.29 9.97 10.56
CA VAL A 481 12.70 8.76 9.94
C VAL A 481 12.69 8.88 8.42
N LEU A 482 11.98 9.86 7.87
CA LEU A 482 11.89 10.09 6.41
C LEU A 482 12.60 11.38 6.00
N PRO A 483 13.21 11.41 4.80
CA PRO A 483 13.92 12.59 4.32
C PRO A 483 12.93 13.72 4.04
N HIS A 484 13.02 14.79 4.83
CA HIS A 484 12.11 15.93 4.75
C HIS A 484 12.04 16.51 3.33
N LYS A 485 10.82 16.80 2.84
CA LYS A 485 10.51 17.24 1.45
C LYS A 485 10.87 16.27 0.32
N ARG A 486 11.48 15.11 0.61
CA ARG A 486 11.91 14.13 -0.41
C ARG A 486 11.09 12.85 -0.38
N PHE A 487 9.87 12.92 0.14
CA PHE A 487 8.89 11.85 -0.01
C PHE A 487 7.53 12.40 -0.45
N LEU A 488 6.75 11.57 -1.14
CA LEU A 488 5.41 11.90 -1.63
C LEU A 488 4.36 11.02 -0.95
N VAL A 489 3.29 11.64 -0.46
CA VAL A 489 2.10 10.97 0.07
C VAL A 489 1.04 10.90 -1.01
N ILE A 490 0.67 9.68 -1.40
CA ILE A 490 -0.29 9.40 -2.46
C ILE A 490 -1.57 8.84 -1.84
N PHE A 491 -2.64 9.64 -1.86
CA PHE A 491 -3.99 9.21 -1.53
C PHE A 491 -4.62 8.56 -2.76
N ILE A 492 -4.90 7.26 -2.70
CA ILE A 492 -5.60 6.53 -3.75
C ILE A 492 -7.01 6.21 -3.23
N LEU A 493 -8.01 6.92 -3.76
CA LEU A 493 -9.40 6.74 -3.37
C LEU A 493 -10.03 5.63 -4.21
N LEU A 494 -10.00 4.40 -3.69
CA LEU A 494 -10.61 3.22 -4.30
C LEU A 494 -12.11 3.12 -4.00
N SER A 495 -12.59 3.83 -2.98
CA SER A 495 -14.02 4.04 -2.72
C SER A 495 -14.31 5.52 -2.53
N THR A 496 -15.52 5.95 -2.92
CA THR A 496 -15.92 7.36 -2.79
C THR A 496 -16.01 7.75 -1.32
N VAL A 497 -15.37 8.88 -0.98
CA VAL A 497 -15.44 9.50 0.34
C VAL A 497 -16.47 10.64 0.28
N SER A 498 -17.59 10.48 0.97
CA SER A 498 -18.71 11.44 0.98
C SER A 498 -19.10 11.91 2.38
N GLU A 499 -18.46 11.40 3.43
CA GLU A 499 -18.86 11.61 4.82
C GLU A 499 -17.86 12.52 5.54
N ASN A 500 -18.36 13.51 6.31
CA ASN A 500 -17.52 14.46 7.04
C ASN A 500 -16.64 13.81 8.12
N MET A 501 -17.05 12.67 8.66
CA MET A 501 -16.32 11.92 9.70
C MET A 501 -15.42 10.83 9.11
N ASP A 502 -15.30 10.74 7.78
CA ASP A 502 -14.51 9.69 7.14
C ASP A 502 -13.05 9.69 7.63
N PRO A 503 -12.48 8.51 8.00
CA PRO A 503 -11.10 8.39 8.47
C PRO A 503 -10.05 9.01 7.54
N LEU A 504 -10.31 9.03 6.22
CA LEU A 504 -9.37 9.59 5.25
C LEU A 504 -9.29 11.12 5.34
N LEU A 505 -10.36 11.81 5.75
CA LEU A 505 -10.32 13.26 5.96
C LEU A 505 -9.40 13.63 7.12
N GLU A 506 -9.52 12.91 8.24
CA GLU A 506 -8.65 13.11 9.40
C GLU A 506 -7.18 12.85 9.04
N THR A 507 -6.94 11.75 8.34
CA THR A 507 -5.61 11.34 7.85
C THR A 507 -5.01 12.39 6.90
N PHE A 508 -5.80 12.89 5.94
CA PHE A 508 -5.39 13.98 5.05
C PHE A 508 -5.02 15.23 5.84
N SER A 509 -5.86 15.64 6.80
CA SER A 509 -5.60 16.83 7.61
C SER A 509 -4.34 16.70 8.46
N THR A 510 -4.07 15.51 8.99
CA THR A 510 -2.88 15.23 9.80
C THR A 510 -1.63 15.33 8.93
N PHE A 511 -1.61 14.69 7.75
CA PHE A 511 -0.49 14.84 6.82
C PHE A 511 -0.31 16.29 6.38
N TRP A 512 -1.38 17.01 6.05
CA TRP A 512 -1.31 18.41 5.65
C TRP A 512 -0.70 19.31 6.75
N GLN A 513 -1.04 19.07 8.02
CA GLN A 513 -0.48 19.78 9.18
C GLN A 513 1.00 19.45 9.40
N GLU A 514 1.36 18.16 9.41
CA GLU A 514 2.75 17.71 9.61
C GLU A 514 3.68 18.17 8.48
N LEU A 515 3.20 18.13 7.23
CA LEU A 515 3.94 18.54 6.04
C LEU A 515 3.93 20.07 5.83
N ARG A 516 3.06 20.80 6.54
CA ARG A 516 2.89 22.26 6.43
C ARG A 516 2.61 22.74 5.00
N GLY A 517 1.88 21.95 4.22
CA GLY A 517 1.57 22.26 2.82
C GLY A 517 1.09 21.06 2.02
N THR A 518 0.70 21.31 0.76
CA THR A 518 0.16 20.29 -0.15
C THR A 518 1.17 19.77 -1.18
N GLU A 519 2.39 20.34 -1.21
CA GLU A 519 3.41 20.06 -2.23
C GLU A 519 3.94 18.61 -2.21
N GLN A 520 3.72 17.90 -1.11
CA GLN A 520 4.07 16.49 -0.95
C GLN A 520 2.84 15.57 -0.92
N ILE A 521 1.67 16.07 -1.32
CA ILE A 521 0.42 15.28 -1.36
C ILE A 521 -0.05 15.16 -2.81
N LEU A 522 -0.41 13.95 -3.22
CA LEU A 522 -1.04 13.62 -4.49
C LEU A 522 -2.32 12.84 -4.21
N CYS A 523 -3.46 13.28 -4.74
CA CYS A 523 -4.72 12.54 -4.68
C CYS A 523 -5.02 11.90 -6.03
N ILE A 524 -5.39 10.63 -6.05
CA ILE A 524 -5.82 9.90 -7.23
C ILE A 524 -7.22 9.38 -6.93
N CYS A 525 -8.19 9.84 -7.71
CA CYS A 525 -9.59 9.49 -7.59
C CYS A 525 -10.01 8.71 -8.84
N GLU A 526 -10.95 7.78 -8.67
CA GLU A 526 -11.46 6.95 -9.77
C GLU A 526 -12.10 7.75 -10.90
N ASN A 527 -12.81 8.84 -10.57
CA ASN A 527 -13.54 9.65 -11.53
C ASN A 527 -13.84 11.06 -10.99
N GLU A 528 -14.37 11.92 -11.86
CA GLU A 528 -14.71 13.33 -11.57
C GLU A 528 -15.77 13.47 -10.45
N GLU A 529 -16.68 12.50 -10.29
CA GLU A 529 -17.70 12.53 -9.24
C GLU A 529 -17.09 12.25 -7.86
N ALA A 530 -16.28 11.20 -7.74
CA ALA A 530 -15.56 10.88 -6.51
C ALA A 530 -14.62 12.02 -6.09
N PHE A 531 -13.92 12.63 -7.06
CA PHE A 531 -13.10 13.81 -6.81
C PHE A 531 -13.91 15.01 -6.33
N THR A 532 -15.09 15.25 -6.91
CA THR A 532 -15.95 16.37 -6.51
C THR A 532 -16.38 16.24 -5.06
N CYS A 533 -16.83 15.05 -4.63
CA CYS A 533 -17.15 14.76 -3.23
C CYS A 533 -15.94 15.03 -2.31
N TRP A 534 -14.79 14.46 -2.65
CA TRP A 534 -13.56 14.61 -1.87
C TRP A 534 -13.10 16.07 -1.75
N ARG A 535 -13.07 16.79 -2.87
CA ARG A 535 -12.70 18.20 -2.93
C ARG A 535 -13.64 19.07 -2.10
N ASP A 536 -14.95 18.84 -2.21
CA ASP A 536 -15.93 19.67 -1.53
C ASP A 536 -15.90 19.47 -0.01
N LEU A 537 -15.65 18.24 0.45
CA LEU A 537 -15.40 17.96 1.88
C LEU A 537 -14.15 18.69 2.38
N ILE A 538 -13.02 18.58 1.68
CA ILE A 538 -11.77 19.27 2.07
C ILE A 538 -11.94 20.78 2.04
N LYS A 539 -12.57 21.31 0.99
CA LYS A 539 -12.79 22.75 0.84
C LYS A 539 -13.72 23.28 1.93
N SER A 540 -14.79 22.55 2.24
CA SER A 540 -15.74 22.94 3.29
C SER A 540 -15.12 22.88 4.68
N ARG A 541 -14.30 21.86 4.97
CA ARG A 541 -13.75 21.63 6.31
C ARG A 541 -12.47 22.43 6.58
N TYR A 542 -11.63 22.63 5.57
CA TYR A 542 -10.29 23.21 5.73
C TYR A 542 -10.02 24.44 4.85
N GLY A 543 -10.93 24.83 3.95
CA GLY A 543 -10.74 25.99 3.06
C GLY A 543 -9.68 25.79 1.97
N LEU A 544 -9.30 24.54 1.70
CA LEU A 544 -8.17 24.19 0.81
C LEU A 544 -8.66 23.76 -0.58
N ASP A 545 -7.96 24.18 -1.63
CA ASP A 545 -8.19 23.68 -3.00
C ASP A 545 -7.13 22.64 -3.38
N ILE A 546 -7.57 21.39 -3.56
CA ILE A 546 -6.73 20.26 -3.93
C ILE A 546 -6.79 19.92 -5.42
N LYS A 547 -7.51 20.68 -6.26
CA LYS A 547 -7.54 20.47 -7.72
C LYS A 547 -6.14 20.52 -8.33
N THR A 548 -5.30 21.36 -7.73
CA THR A 548 -3.82 21.41 -7.72
C THR A 548 -3.05 20.09 -7.80
N ARG A 549 -3.55 19.15 -7.03
CA ARG A 549 -2.80 18.01 -6.51
C ARG A 549 -3.60 16.72 -6.69
N SER A 550 -4.55 16.72 -7.62
CA SER A 550 -5.50 15.62 -7.82
C SER A 550 -5.53 15.15 -9.28
N ILE A 551 -5.64 13.83 -9.45
CA ILE A 551 -5.88 13.12 -10.72
C ILE A 551 -7.24 12.43 -10.61
N TYR A 552 -8.15 12.72 -11.54
CA TYR A 552 -9.55 12.27 -11.54
C TYR A 552 -10.18 12.17 -12.94
N GLU A 553 -9.46 12.58 -13.99
CA GLU A 553 -9.88 12.41 -15.40
C GLU A 553 -9.29 11.13 -16.02
N LEU A 554 -8.33 10.50 -15.36
CA LEU A 554 -7.70 9.25 -15.81
C LEU A 554 -8.32 8.07 -15.07
N SER A 555 -8.59 6.99 -15.80
CA SER A 555 -8.88 5.68 -15.20
C SER A 555 -7.65 5.14 -14.46
N PHE A 556 -7.85 4.23 -13.49
CA PHE A 556 -6.73 3.57 -12.82
C PHE A 556 -5.81 2.81 -13.81
N ALA A 557 -6.35 2.28 -14.91
CA ALA A 557 -5.56 1.64 -15.96
C ALA A 557 -4.63 2.65 -16.67
N GLU A 558 -5.12 3.85 -16.97
CA GLU A 558 -4.31 4.95 -17.54
C GLU A 558 -3.28 5.47 -16.53
N VAL A 559 -3.64 5.60 -15.24
CA VAL A 559 -2.70 5.94 -14.16
C VAL A 559 -1.58 4.90 -14.10
N ASN A 560 -1.93 3.61 -14.06
CA ASN A 560 -0.98 2.51 -14.03
C ASN A 560 -0.03 2.55 -15.22
N GLY A 561 -0.58 2.64 -16.44
CA GLY A 561 0.23 2.75 -17.66
C GLY A 561 1.15 3.97 -17.65
N THR A 562 0.65 5.11 -17.20
CA THR A 562 1.43 6.35 -17.08
C THR A 562 2.60 6.17 -16.11
N VAL A 563 2.35 5.71 -14.88
CA VAL A 563 3.40 5.55 -13.86
C VAL A 563 4.42 4.51 -14.28
N LEU A 564 3.98 3.35 -14.78
CA LEU A 564 4.89 2.29 -15.26
C LEU A 564 5.76 2.76 -16.43
N SER A 565 5.23 3.62 -17.31
CA SER A 565 5.99 4.13 -18.45
C SER A 565 7.19 4.98 -18.05
N LEU A 566 7.18 5.60 -16.85
CA LEU A 566 8.22 6.50 -16.36
C LEU A 566 9.50 5.80 -15.88
N TRP A 567 9.48 4.48 -15.73
CA TRP A 567 10.66 3.70 -15.37
C TRP A 567 11.56 3.45 -16.57
N SER A 568 12.87 3.36 -16.32
CA SER A 568 13.84 2.87 -17.30
C SER A 568 13.59 1.42 -17.72
N ASP A 569 14.10 1.04 -18.89
CA ASP A 569 14.05 -0.35 -19.36
C ASP A 569 14.79 -1.29 -18.40
N ASN A 570 15.85 -0.81 -17.73
CA ASN A 570 16.54 -1.56 -16.68
C ASN A 570 15.60 -1.89 -15.51
N ARG A 571 14.83 -0.92 -15.03
CA ARG A 571 13.86 -1.14 -13.94
C ARG A 571 12.67 -1.99 -14.35
N LYS A 572 12.25 -1.89 -15.62
CA LYS A 572 11.16 -2.70 -16.20
C LYS A 572 11.58 -4.14 -16.49
N SER A 573 12.88 -4.40 -16.65
CA SER A 573 13.39 -5.71 -17.05
C SER A 573 13.30 -6.74 -15.93
N SER A 574 12.91 -7.97 -16.28
CA SER A 574 13.02 -9.12 -15.40
C SER A 574 14.47 -9.34 -14.98
N ARG A 575 14.71 -9.71 -13.72
CA ARG A 575 16.04 -9.96 -13.19
C ARG A 575 16.37 -11.44 -13.19
N PHE A 576 17.60 -11.80 -13.54
CA PHE A 576 18.00 -13.20 -13.73
C PHE A 576 19.18 -13.61 -12.86
N LEU A 577 19.08 -14.82 -12.28
CA LEU A 577 20.16 -15.53 -11.59
C LEU A 577 20.76 -16.62 -12.48
N PRO A 578 22.05 -16.95 -12.32
CA PRO A 578 22.66 -18.06 -13.04
C PRO A 578 22.17 -19.43 -12.52
N CYS A 579 22.09 -20.39 -13.45
CA CYS A 579 21.74 -21.79 -13.21
C CYS A 579 22.70 -22.75 -13.95
N GLY A 580 22.59 -24.05 -13.63
CA GLY A 580 23.39 -25.11 -14.25
C GLY A 580 23.34 -25.12 -15.78
N GLY A 581 24.46 -25.47 -16.41
CA GLY A 581 24.56 -25.56 -17.88
C GLY A 581 24.53 -24.22 -18.61
N GLY A 582 24.78 -23.09 -17.93
CA GLY A 582 24.73 -21.75 -18.52
C GLY A 582 23.32 -21.19 -18.70
N SER A 583 22.32 -21.85 -18.11
CA SER A 583 20.92 -21.37 -18.10
C SER A 583 20.72 -20.26 -17.08
N LYS A 584 19.55 -19.59 -17.13
CA LYS A 584 19.18 -18.49 -16.24
C LYS A 584 17.78 -18.72 -15.68
N VAL A 585 17.53 -18.26 -14.45
CA VAL A 585 16.21 -18.28 -13.81
C VAL A 585 15.77 -16.88 -13.42
N MET A 586 14.49 -16.58 -13.57
CA MET A 586 13.92 -15.29 -13.18
C MET A 586 13.84 -15.18 -11.65
N LEU A 587 14.42 -14.11 -11.09
CA LEU A 587 14.29 -13.78 -9.67
C LEU A 587 12.99 -12.99 -9.46
N LYS A 588 12.01 -13.65 -8.83
CA LYS A 588 10.72 -13.05 -8.48
C LYS A 588 10.90 -11.98 -7.40
N LYS A 589 10.19 -10.85 -7.51
CA LYS A 589 10.29 -9.72 -6.56
C LYS A 589 9.97 -10.08 -5.12
N LYS A 590 8.91 -10.85 -4.88
CA LYS A 590 8.57 -11.38 -3.55
C LYS A 590 9.72 -12.16 -2.90
N GLU A 591 10.45 -12.92 -3.70
CA GLU A 591 11.56 -13.73 -3.21
C GLU A 591 12.81 -12.87 -3.00
N GLU A 592 13.08 -11.92 -3.89
CA GLU A 592 14.13 -10.91 -3.68
C GLU A 592 13.87 -10.07 -2.42
N GLY A 593 12.64 -9.62 -2.19
CA GLY A 593 12.28 -8.85 -1.00
C GLY A 593 12.37 -9.65 0.31
N SER A 594 12.25 -10.98 0.24
CA SER A 594 12.49 -11.85 1.40
C SER A 594 13.97 -12.04 1.73
N LEU A 595 14.85 -11.62 0.81
CA LEU A 595 16.30 -11.63 0.95
C LEU A 595 16.81 -10.22 1.30
N ASP A 596 16.12 -9.56 2.25
CA ASP A 596 16.22 -8.13 2.57
C ASP A 596 17.62 -7.67 3.06
N ILE A 597 18.41 -8.57 3.63
CA ILE A 597 19.79 -8.28 4.08
C ILE A 597 20.84 -8.53 2.99
N LEU A 598 20.46 -9.08 1.84
CA LEU A 598 21.35 -9.35 0.72
C LEU A 598 21.13 -8.32 -0.41
N ASN A 599 22.23 -7.83 -0.99
CA ASN A 599 22.21 -7.10 -2.25
C ASN A 599 22.66 -8.04 -3.36
N ILE A 600 21.68 -8.60 -4.08
CA ILE A 600 21.89 -9.66 -5.07
C ILE A 600 22.34 -9.04 -6.40
N LEU A 601 23.45 -9.53 -6.95
CA LEU A 601 23.95 -9.15 -8.26
C LEU A 601 23.41 -10.12 -9.32
N CYS A 602 22.48 -9.62 -10.14
CA CYS A 602 21.90 -10.39 -11.25
C CYS A 602 22.80 -10.40 -12.49
N VAL A 603 22.60 -11.37 -13.36
CA VAL A 603 23.38 -11.52 -14.60
C VAL A 603 23.19 -10.30 -15.51
N ASN A 604 21.94 -9.85 -15.66
CA ASN A 604 21.55 -8.73 -16.50
C ASN A 604 21.61 -7.38 -15.75
N GLN A 605 22.38 -7.28 -14.68
CA GLN A 605 22.54 -6.04 -13.92
C GLN A 605 22.99 -4.91 -14.86
N CYS A 606 22.29 -3.75 -14.79
CA CYS A 606 22.54 -2.54 -15.59
C CYS A 606 22.08 -2.59 -17.06
N GLU A 607 21.60 -3.73 -17.58
CA GLU A 607 21.01 -3.80 -18.92
C GLU A 607 19.78 -2.88 -19.03
N GLY A 608 19.57 -2.25 -20.18
CA GLY A 608 18.43 -1.35 -20.42
C GLY A 608 18.67 0.14 -20.10
N GLY A 609 19.64 0.49 -19.25
CA GLY A 609 20.23 1.84 -19.13
C GLY A 609 19.29 3.06 -18.89
N ASN A 610 19.51 3.83 -17.81
CA ASN A 610 18.97 5.21 -17.71
C ASN A 610 19.85 6.14 -16.85
N GLU A 611 20.99 5.64 -16.40
CA GLU A 611 21.87 6.39 -15.54
C GLU A 611 22.79 7.31 -16.34
N ASP A 612 23.10 8.46 -15.74
CA ASP A 612 24.07 9.38 -16.31
C ASP A 612 25.49 8.83 -16.12
N LYS A 613 26.05 8.30 -17.22
CA LYS A 613 27.41 7.75 -17.25
C LYS A 613 28.45 8.75 -16.73
N ALA A 614 28.33 10.03 -17.12
CA ALA A 614 29.30 11.04 -16.74
C ALA A 614 29.22 11.34 -15.24
N LEU A 615 28.01 11.49 -14.71
CA LEU A 615 27.79 11.72 -13.28
C LEU A 615 28.28 10.56 -12.41
N ILE A 616 27.99 9.31 -12.80
CA ILE A 616 28.41 8.11 -12.05
C ILE A 616 29.93 7.95 -12.07
N GLN A 617 30.56 8.14 -13.23
CA GLN A 617 32.01 8.06 -13.35
C GLN A 617 32.68 9.18 -12.56
N GLU A 618 32.19 10.42 -12.67
CA GLU A 618 32.70 11.55 -11.89
C GLU A 618 32.58 11.30 -10.38
N LYS A 619 31.43 10.79 -9.90
CA LYS A 619 31.24 10.42 -8.47
C LYS A 619 32.28 9.40 -8.02
N PHE A 620 32.59 8.39 -8.85
CA PHE A 620 33.61 7.40 -8.55
C PHE A 620 35.03 8.00 -8.52
N TYR A 621 35.43 8.78 -9.54
CA TYR A 621 36.77 9.38 -9.60
C TYR A 621 37.02 10.42 -8.48
N LYS A 622 35.96 11.07 -7.99
CA LYS A 622 36.01 11.93 -6.80
C LYS A 622 36.07 11.16 -5.47
N GLY A 623 36.09 9.83 -5.48
CA GLY A 623 36.27 9.00 -4.28
C GLY A 623 34.99 8.37 -3.72
N GLY A 624 33.88 8.44 -4.46
CA GLY A 624 32.68 7.66 -4.16
C GLY A 624 32.92 6.14 -4.27
N LYS A 625 32.07 5.34 -3.62
CA LYS A 625 32.11 3.87 -3.74
C LYS A 625 31.82 3.47 -5.20
N VAL A 626 32.49 2.43 -5.69
CA VAL A 626 32.23 1.90 -7.03
C VAL A 626 30.79 1.36 -7.10
N SER A 627 30.14 1.57 -8.24
CA SER A 627 28.83 1.01 -8.55
C SER A 627 28.93 -0.06 -9.64
N TRP A 628 27.91 -0.92 -9.75
CA TRP A 628 27.82 -1.89 -10.84
C TRP A 628 27.87 -1.23 -12.22
N TRP A 629 27.32 -0.02 -12.34
CA TRP A 629 27.38 0.80 -13.55
C TRP A 629 28.81 1.12 -13.99
N ASN A 630 29.75 1.33 -13.05
CA ASN A 630 31.14 1.63 -13.42
C ASN A 630 31.78 0.46 -14.18
N PHE A 631 31.47 -0.78 -13.78
CA PHE A 631 31.93 -1.98 -14.49
C PHE A 631 31.20 -2.12 -15.83
N TYR A 632 29.87 -2.03 -15.84
CA TYR A 632 29.05 -2.11 -17.05
C TYR A 632 29.50 -1.12 -18.13
N PHE A 633 29.74 0.14 -17.78
CA PHE A 633 30.19 1.17 -18.71
C PHE A 633 31.57 0.86 -19.31
N SER A 634 32.43 0.17 -18.56
CA SER A 634 33.78 -0.20 -19.00
C SER A 634 33.79 -1.41 -19.93
N GLU A 635 32.70 -2.18 -19.98
CA GLU A 635 32.49 -3.30 -20.90
C GLU A 635 31.78 -2.88 -22.21
N GLN A 636 31.27 -1.64 -22.28
CA GLN A 636 30.61 -1.15 -23.49
C GLN A 636 31.59 -0.97 -24.67
N PRO A 637 31.13 -1.18 -25.92
CA PRO A 637 31.96 -0.97 -27.10
C PRO A 637 32.58 0.44 -27.13
N GLY A 638 33.90 0.51 -27.34
CA GLY A 638 34.64 1.77 -27.41
C GLY A 638 35.04 2.38 -26.05
N SER A 639 34.63 1.79 -24.92
CA SER A 639 35.13 2.18 -23.60
C SER A 639 36.50 1.56 -23.31
N MET A 640 37.30 2.24 -22.49
CA MET A 640 38.49 1.64 -21.91
C MET A 640 38.11 0.60 -20.84
N PRO A 641 38.79 -0.57 -20.80
CA PRO A 641 38.57 -1.57 -19.77
C PRO A 641 38.76 -1.02 -18.36
N PHE A 642 38.02 -1.58 -17.40
CA PHE A 642 38.17 -1.23 -16.00
C PHE A 642 39.57 -1.64 -15.50
N ILE A 643 40.22 -0.77 -14.71
CA ILE A 643 41.55 -1.05 -14.17
C ILE A 643 41.47 -2.22 -13.20
N LYS A 644 42.16 -3.31 -13.51
CA LYS A 644 42.29 -4.47 -12.63
C LYS A 644 43.44 -4.25 -11.67
N ARG A 645 43.17 -4.39 -10.37
CA ARG A 645 44.25 -4.42 -9.38
C ARG A 645 45.09 -5.70 -9.55
N ASP A 646 46.39 -5.67 -9.26
CA ASP A 646 47.36 -6.75 -9.52
C ASP A 646 46.94 -8.15 -9.03
N LYS A 647 46.20 -8.21 -7.93
CA LYS A 647 45.78 -9.49 -7.34
C LYS A 647 44.52 -10.08 -7.99
N PHE A 648 43.88 -9.37 -8.91
CA PHE A 648 42.65 -9.83 -9.57
C PHE A 648 42.84 -11.18 -10.27
N ASP A 649 43.81 -11.30 -11.17
CA ASP A 649 44.00 -12.53 -11.95
C ASP A 649 44.48 -13.70 -11.07
N PHE A 650 45.26 -13.42 -10.03
CA PHE A 650 45.65 -14.43 -9.03
C PHE A 650 44.44 -14.97 -8.26
N ILE A 651 43.54 -14.09 -7.82
CA ILE A 651 42.32 -14.51 -7.10
C ILE A 651 41.43 -15.36 -8.03
N MET A 652 41.21 -14.90 -9.26
CA MET A 652 40.33 -15.55 -10.23
C MET A 652 40.85 -16.91 -10.70
N ASN A 653 42.15 -17.03 -10.96
CA ASN A 653 42.74 -18.21 -11.61
C ASN A 653 43.40 -19.18 -10.62
N THR A 654 43.71 -18.76 -9.40
CA THR A 654 44.41 -19.59 -8.41
C THR A 654 43.58 -19.78 -7.14
N VAL A 655 43.21 -18.69 -6.47
CA VAL A 655 42.55 -18.78 -5.14
C VAL A 655 41.15 -19.40 -5.23
N LEU A 656 40.27 -18.85 -6.06
CA LEU A 656 38.89 -19.33 -6.15
C LEU A 656 38.79 -20.79 -6.67
N PRO A 657 39.57 -21.22 -7.68
CA PRO A 657 39.62 -22.63 -8.07
C PRO A 657 40.13 -23.55 -6.96
N ALA A 658 41.16 -23.15 -6.22
CA ALA A 658 41.69 -23.93 -5.10
C ALA A 658 40.62 -24.10 -4.01
N LEU A 659 39.96 -23.01 -3.61
CA LEU A 659 38.87 -23.04 -2.63
C LEU A 659 37.71 -23.94 -3.09
N SER A 660 37.34 -23.85 -4.37
CA SER A 660 36.24 -24.65 -4.95
C SER A 660 36.50 -26.16 -4.94
N SER A 661 37.75 -26.59 -4.73
CA SER A 661 38.13 -28.01 -4.64
C SER A 661 38.02 -28.61 -3.22
N LEU A 662 37.77 -27.76 -2.21
CA LEU A 662 37.71 -28.17 -0.81
C LEU A 662 36.43 -28.95 -0.50
N LYS A 663 36.53 -30.00 0.31
CA LYS A 663 35.38 -30.81 0.76
C LYS A 663 34.68 -30.21 1.98
N LYS A 664 34.26 -28.94 1.86
CA LYS A 664 33.49 -28.20 2.88
C LYS A 664 32.27 -27.57 2.21
N ALA A 665 31.18 -27.39 2.95
CA ALA A 665 29.97 -26.78 2.41
C ALA A 665 30.13 -25.25 2.26
N CYS A 666 30.84 -24.61 3.19
CA CYS A 666 31.18 -23.20 3.15
C CYS A 666 32.70 -23.02 3.30
N VAL A 667 33.26 -22.04 2.59
CA VAL A 667 34.69 -21.69 2.68
C VAL A 667 34.86 -20.17 2.69
N THR A 668 35.92 -19.70 3.35
CA THR A 668 36.20 -18.27 3.48
C THR A 668 37.48 -17.91 2.74
N PHE A 669 37.42 -16.82 1.97
CA PHE A 669 38.54 -16.16 1.32
C PHE A 669 38.70 -14.76 1.93
N LYS A 670 39.89 -14.44 2.44
CA LYS A 670 40.19 -13.16 3.09
C LYS A 670 40.92 -12.23 2.11
N LEU A 671 40.31 -11.10 1.80
CA LEU A 671 40.93 -9.99 1.08
C LEU A 671 41.27 -8.88 2.08
N LEU A 672 42.51 -8.87 2.55
CA LEU A 672 43.03 -7.85 3.46
C LEU A 672 43.49 -6.63 2.68
N HIS A 673 43.11 -5.42 3.12
CA HIS A 673 43.47 -4.22 2.39
C HIS A 673 43.75 -3.00 3.28
N VAL A 674 44.62 -2.12 2.80
CA VAL A 674 44.82 -0.80 3.42
C VAL A 674 43.65 0.13 3.02
N PRO A 675 43.17 1.03 3.90
CA PRO A 675 42.13 1.98 3.53
C PRO A 675 42.50 2.81 2.28
N GLY A 676 41.56 2.90 1.33
CA GLY A 676 41.71 3.71 0.11
C GLY A 676 42.44 3.08 -1.07
N CYS A 677 43.06 1.91 -0.92
CA CYS A 677 43.80 1.26 -2.02
C CYS A 677 42.93 0.58 -3.10
N GLY A 678 41.61 0.56 -2.93
CA GLY A 678 40.67 -0.07 -3.86
C GLY A 678 40.30 -1.52 -3.52
N GLY A 679 40.48 -1.99 -2.29
CA GLY A 679 40.10 -3.35 -1.83
C GLY A 679 38.64 -3.72 -2.11
N THR A 680 37.69 -2.93 -1.59
CA THR A 680 36.24 -3.09 -1.90
C THR A 680 35.95 -3.07 -3.40
N THR A 681 36.66 -2.24 -4.17
CA THR A 681 36.49 -2.18 -5.63
C THR A 681 36.96 -3.47 -6.31
N LEU A 682 38.09 -4.05 -5.86
CA LEU A 682 38.56 -5.35 -6.33
C LEU A 682 37.57 -6.46 -5.99
N ALA A 683 37.06 -6.50 -4.76
CA ALA A 683 36.06 -7.48 -4.34
C ALA A 683 34.79 -7.41 -5.20
N MET A 684 34.25 -6.22 -5.42
CA MET A 684 33.10 -6.02 -6.30
C MET A 684 33.41 -6.39 -7.76
N HIS A 685 34.63 -6.11 -8.26
CA HIS A 685 35.02 -6.50 -9.61
C HIS A 685 35.06 -8.04 -9.78
N ILE A 686 35.47 -8.77 -8.74
CA ILE A 686 35.42 -10.25 -8.73
C ILE A 686 33.98 -10.74 -8.86
N LEU A 687 33.05 -10.20 -8.06
CA LEU A 687 31.62 -10.54 -8.17
C LEU A 687 31.07 -10.22 -9.57
N TRP A 688 31.41 -9.04 -10.12
CA TRP A 688 30.98 -8.63 -11.45
C TRP A 688 31.44 -9.58 -12.56
N ALA A 689 32.70 -10.04 -12.49
CA ALA A 689 33.29 -10.98 -13.43
C ALA A 689 32.76 -12.43 -13.27
N LEU A 690 32.14 -12.74 -12.13
CA LEU A 690 31.68 -14.08 -11.78
C LEU A 690 30.16 -14.23 -11.69
N LYS A 691 29.38 -13.17 -11.95
CA LYS A 691 27.91 -13.18 -11.88
C LYS A 691 27.23 -14.24 -12.76
N ASP A 692 27.90 -14.68 -13.83
CA ASP A 692 27.42 -15.75 -14.72
C ASP A 692 27.77 -17.17 -14.22
N LYS A 693 28.70 -17.29 -13.27
CA LYS A 693 29.22 -18.56 -12.74
C LYS A 693 28.80 -18.84 -11.30
N PHE A 694 28.50 -17.78 -10.53
CA PHE A 694 28.12 -17.83 -9.13
C PHE A 694 26.89 -16.96 -8.89
N ARG A 695 26.04 -17.37 -7.95
CA ARG A 695 25.00 -16.49 -7.41
C ARG A 695 25.69 -15.47 -6.49
N CYS A 696 25.92 -14.27 -7.01
CA CYS A 696 26.70 -13.24 -6.32
C CYS A 696 25.80 -12.35 -5.46
N ALA A 697 26.24 -12.05 -4.23
CA ALA A 697 25.56 -11.10 -3.36
C ALA A 697 26.54 -10.34 -2.46
N VAL A 698 26.15 -9.15 -2.00
CA VAL A 698 26.86 -8.37 -0.98
C VAL A 698 25.98 -8.30 0.27
N LEU A 699 26.55 -8.54 1.45
CA LEU A 699 25.84 -8.33 2.71
C LEU A 699 25.60 -6.83 2.93
N ARG A 700 24.33 -6.43 3.15
CA ARG A 700 23.97 -5.01 3.33
C ARG A 700 24.31 -4.49 4.71
N ASP A 701 23.90 -5.25 5.72
CA ASP A 701 23.96 -4.86 7.12
C ASP A 701 24.87 -5.81 7.89
N ARG A 702 26.02 -5.31 8.32
CA ARG A 702 26.99 -6.05 9.13
C ARG A 702 26.50 -6.36 10.55
N THR A 703 25.48 -5.67 11.03
CA THR A 703 24.88 -5.89 12.35
C THR A 703 23.70 -6.87 12.30
N ALA A 704 23.38 -7.40 11.12
CA ALA A 704 22.33 -8.40 10.97
C ALA A 704 22.68 -9.68 11.73
N ASP A 705 21.66 -10.31 12.31
CA ASP A 705 21.80 -11.60 12.99
C ASP A 705 22.37 -12.65 12.03
N HIS A 706 23.56 -13.18 12.34
CA HIS A 706 24.25 -14.16 11.52
C HIS A 706 23.42 -15.42 11.24
N VAL A 707 22.46 -15.77 12.11
CA VAL A 707 21.52 -16.87 11.88
C VAL A 707 20.61 -16.55 10.70
N VAL A 708 20.04 -15.34 10.67
CA VAL A 708 19.19 -14.86 9.57
C VAL A 708 20.00 -14.72 8.28
N VAL A 709 21.26 -14.27 8.37
CA VAL A 709 22.18 -14.23 7.22
C VAL A 709 22.39 -15.62 6.64
N ALA A 710 22.69 -16.61 7.47
CA ALA A 710 22.88 -17.99 7.03
C ALA A 710 21.62 -18.55 6.33
N GLU A 711 20.44 -18.32 6.90
CA GLU A 711 19.16 -18.76 6.31
C GLU A 711 18.92 -18.14 4.92
N GLN A 712 19.14 -16.84 4.76
CA GLN A 712 18.94 -16.16 3.48
C GLN A 712 19.97 -16.56 2.42
N VAL A 713 21.23 -16.77 2.82
CA VAL A 713 22.29 -17.25 1.91
C VAL A 713 21.96 -18.65 1.39
N VAL A 714 21.51 -19.55 2.27
CA VAL A 714 21.07 -20.90 1.87
C VAL A 714 19.79 -20.85 1.04
N LYS A 715 18.87 -19.92 1.33
CA LYS A 715 17.69 -19.68 0.50
C LYS A 715 18.08 -19.23 -0.92
N LEU A 716 19.04 -18.31 -1.06
CA LEU A 716 19.58 -17.88 -2.35
C LEU A 716 20.26 -19.04 -3.09
N LEU A 717 21.03 -19.87 -2.38
CA LEU A 717 21.64 -21.08 -2.95
C LEU A 717 20.59 -22.05 -3.52
N MET A 718 19.48 -22.23 -2.80
CA MET A 718 18.43 -23.19 -3.15
C MET A 718 17.37 -22.66 -4.13
N TYR A 719 17.36 -21.36 -4.41
CA TYR A 719 16.32 -20.72 -5.22
C TYR A 719 16.08 -21.42 -6.57
N GLU A 720 14.86 -21.92 -6.79
CA GLU A 720 14.42 -22.64 -8.01
C GLU A 720 15.38 -23.79 -8.41
N THR A 721 16.03 -24.44 -7.44
CA THR A 721 16.86 -25.64 -7.67
C THR A 721 16.03 -26.91 -7.43
N THR A 722 16.10 -27.86 -8.35
CA THR A 722 15.51 -29.21 -8.20
C THR A 722 16.59 -30.22 -7.84
N GLU A 723 16.21 -31.37 -7.29
CA GLU A 723 17.13 -32.48 -6.97
C GLU A 723 17.97 -32.95 -8.17
N GLN A 724 17.47 -32.73 -9.39
CA GLN A 724 18.11 -33.13 -10.65
C GLN A 724 19.05 -32.05 -11.23
N SER A 725 18.99 -30.81 -10.72
CA SER A 725 19.78 -29.68 -11.24
C SER A 725 21.12 -29.51 -10.52
N SER A 726 22.18 -29.14 -11.25
CA SER A 726 23.43 -28.75 -10.62
C SER A 726 23.27 -27.40 -9.93
N ARG A 727 23.49 -27.38 -8.61
CA ARG A 727 23.43 -26.15 -7.79
C ARG A 727 24.58 -25.24 -8.14
N ILE A 728 24.29 -23.95 -8.32
CA ILE A 728 25.30 -22.92 -8.54
C ILE A 728 25.70 -22.35 -7.17
N PRO A 729 27.00 -22.37 -6.81
CA PRO A 729 27.45 -21.84 -5.53
C PRO A 729 27.16 -20.35 -5.37
N VAL A 730 26.98 -19.93 -4.12
CA VAL A 730 26.86 -18.52 -3.74
C VAL A 730 28.24 -17.93 -3.49
N LEU A 731 28.52 -16.77 -4.07
CA LEU A 731 29.68 -15.94 -3.73
C LEU A 731 29.17 -14.72 -2.95
N LEU A 732 29.37 -14.74 -1.64
CA LEU A 732 28.93 -13.68 -0.73
C LEU A 732 30.10 -12.78 -0.36
N MET A 733 29.99 -11.48 -0.68
CA MET A 733 30.95 -10.48 -0.24
C MET A 733 30.54 -9.91 1.13
N LEU A 734 31.49 -9.94 2.07
CA LEU A 734 31.42 -9.25 3.35
C LEU A 734 32.36 -8.04 3.26
N ASP A 735 31.82 -6.82 3.39
CA ASP A 735 32.58 -5.57 3.30
C ASP A 735 32.70 -4.97 4.71
N ASP A 736 33.93 -4.70 5.17
CA ASP A 736 34.20 -4.01 6.45
C ASP A 736 33.74 -4.76 7.73
N PHE A 737 33.92 -6.08 7.78
CA PHE A 737 33.93 -6.82 9.06
C PHE A 737 35.21 -6.44 9.84
N GLU A 738 35.04 -5.91 11.06
CA GLU A 738 36.15 -5.41 11.88
C GLU A 738 36.83 -6.55 12.67
N GLU A 739 36.07 -7.59 13.05
CA GLU A 739 36.56 -8.72 13.83
C GLU A 739 36.68 -9.98 12.97
N MET A 740 37.74 -10.76 13.18
CA MET A 740 37.97 -12.00 12.42
C MET A 740 36.97 -13.11 12.80
N ASP A 741 36.41 -13.06 14.01
CA ASP A 741 35.52 -14.08 14.54
C ASP A 741 34.14 -14.05 13.86
N ASP A 742 33.66 -12.86 13.46
CA ASP A 742 32.35 -12.70 12.81
C ASP A 742 32.19 -13.54 11.53
N ALA A 743 33.20 -13.53 10.67
CA ALA A 743 33.18 -14.29 9.43
C ALA A 743 33.29 -15.80 9.67
N TYR A 744 34.00 -16.20 10.73
CA TYR A 744 34.12 -17.59 11.13
C TYR A 744 32.80 -18.12 11.70
N ASP A 745 32.15 -17.35 12.57
CA ASP A 745 30.85 -17.69 13.15
C ASP A 745 29.77 -17.80 12.07
N LEU A 746 29.74 -16.85 11.14
CA LEU A 746 28.84 -16.90 9.99
C LEU A 746 29.10 -18.13 9.11
N GLN A 747 30.37 -18.48 8.87
CA GLN A 747 30.72 -19.70 8.12
C GLN A 747 30.11 -20.94 8.80
N GLN A 748 30.26 -21.08 10.11
CA GLN A 748 29.73 -22.21 10.88
C GLN A 748 28.19 -22.29 10.83
N LEU A 749 27.52 -21.13 10.92
CA LEU A 749 26.07 -21.06 10.82
C LEU A 749 25.57 -21.46 9.42
N ILE A 750 26.27 -21.04 8.36
CA ILE A 750 25.95 -21.45 6.98
C ILE A 750 26.16 -22.96 6.81
N GLU A 751 27.25 -23.53 7.34
CA GLU A 751 27.48 -24.98 7.29
C GLU A 751 26.35 -25.75 8.00
N LYS A 752 25.92 -25.26 9.17
CA LYS A 752 24.79 -25.83 9.91
C LYS A 752 23.48 -25.76 9.11
N GLU A 753 23.18 -24.62 8.48
CA GLU A 753 21.98 -24.49 7.63
C GLU A 753 22.05 -25.38 6.38
N CYS A 754 23.22 -25.53 5.77
CA CYS A 754 23.42 -26.48 4.66
C CYS A 754 23.13 -27.92 5.10
N VAL A 755 23.62 -28.35 6.27
CA VAL A 755 23.34 -29.69 6.81
C VAL A 755 21.84 -29.89 7.06
N LYS A 756 21.15 -28.89 7.62
CA LYS A 756 19.68 -28.96 7.83
C LYS A 756 18.90 -29.16 6.53
N LYS A 757 19.43 -28.71 5.39
CA LYS A 757 18.82 -28.80 4.06
C LYS A 757 19.35 -29.97 3.22
N ASP A 758 20.09 -30.90 3.83
CA ASP A 758 20.71 -32.06 3.18
C ASP A 758 21.61 -31.69 1.99
N ILE A 759 22.36 -30.58 2.14
CA ILE A 759 23.29 -30.10 1.13
C ILE A 759 24.65 -30.76 1.36
N GLY A 760 25.04 -31.67 0.46
CA GLY A 760 26.26 -32.45 0.57
C GLY A 760 27.56 -31.63 0.54
N SER A 761 28.58 -32.09 1.27
CA SER A 761 29.89 -31.44 1.44
C SER A 761 30.95 -31.84 0.42
N ARG A 762 30.55 -32.28 -0.78
CA ARG A 762 31.48 -32.75 -1.83
C ARG A 762 32.30 -31.61 -2.46
N SER A 763 31.78 -30.40 -2.43
CA SER A 763 32.40 -29.16 -2.90
C SER A 763 31.72 -27.96 -2.23
N PRO A 764 32.37 -26.80 -2.14
CA PRO A 764 31.78 -25.62 -1.53
C PRO A 764 30.56 -25.14 -2.29
N GLN A 765 29.51 -24.87 -1.53
CA GLN A 765 28.25 -24.31 -2.02
C GLN A 765 28.17 -22.82 -1.72
N VAL A 766 28.96 -22.35 -0.76
CA VAL A 766 29.08 -20.94 -0.40
C VAL A 766 30.55 -20.58 -0.26
N ILE A 767 30.94 -19.47 -0.88
CA ILE A 767 32.26 -18.85 -0.72
C ILE A 767 32.06 -17.47 -0.11
N LEU A 768 32.64 -17.25 1.07
CA LEU A 768 32.66 -15.96 1.75
C LEU A 768 33.90 -15.19 1.30
N LEU A 769 33.70 -14.14 0.50
CA LEU A 769 34.73 -13.15 0.18
C LEU A 769 34.73 -12.08 1.28
N ASN A 770 35.57 -12.28 2.30
CA ASN A 770 35.68 -11.36 3.43
C ASN A 770 36.72 -10.26 3.12
N CYS A 771 36.22 -9.06 2.79
CA CYS A 771 37.02 -7.87 2.51
C CYS A 771 37.24 -7.08 3.81
N MET A 772 38.45 -7.19 4.38
CA MET A 772 38.78 -6.61 5.69
C MET A 772 39.86 -5.53 5.59
N ARG A 773 39.72 -4.48 6.41
CA ARG A 773 40.73 -3.43 6.54
C ARG A 773 41.86 -3.86 7.48
N ALA A 774 43.10 -3.61 7.09
CA ALA A 774 44.28 -3.80 7.92
C ALA A 774 45.06 -2.48 8.08
N GLU A 775 45.56 -2.19 9.29
CA GLU A 775 46.27 -0.93 9.58
C GLU A 775 47.71 -0.92 9.06
N SER A 776 48.38 -2.07 9.04
CA SER A 776 49.72 -2.23 8.46
C SER A 776 50.03 -3.69 8.12
N TRP A 777 50.95 -3.89 7.17
CA TRP A 777 51.46 -5.20 6.77
C TRP A 777 52.48 -5.72 7.79
N GLU A 778 52.03 -6.44 8.81
CA GLU A 778 52.93 -7.28 9.60
C GLU A 778 53.00 -8.67 8.94
N LYS A 779 53.99 -8.82 8.04
CA LYS A 779 54.51 -10.08 7.44
C LYS A 779 53.61 -11.33 7.55
N THR A 780 52.44 -11.31 6.92
CA THR A 780 51.68 -12.54 6.65
C THR A 780 51.80 -12.80 5.17
N GLU A 781 52.69 -13.69 4.75
CA GLU A 781 52.75 -14.12 3.34
C GLU A 781 51.35 -14.54 2.87
N SER A 782 51.01 -14.24 1.60
CA SER A 782 49.73 -14.65 1.03
C SER A 782 49.60 -16.17 1.16
N THR A 783 48.66 -16.63 1.98
CA THR A 783 48.30 -18.04 2.14
C THR A 783 47.35 -18.47 1.02
N GLU A 784 46.98 -19.75 0.99
CA GLU A 784 46.03 -20.29 0.01
C GLU A 784 44.64 -19.60 0.06
N ASP A 785 44.28 -19.02 1.21
CA ASP A 785 42.98 -18.41 1.51
C ASP A 785 43.04 -16.91 1.86
N THR A 786 44.22 -16.29 1.84
CA THR A 786 44.40 -14.87 2.22
C THR A 786 45.22 -14.11 1.19
N VAL A 787 44.66 -12.99 0.71
CA VAL A 787 45.33 -12.07 -0.21
C VAL A 787 45.35 -10.68 0.38
N PHE A 788 46.50 -10.02 0.30
CA PHE A 788 46.66 -8.64 0.70
C PHE A 788 46.83 -7.69 -0.48
N ILE A 789 46.20 -6.52 -0.37
CA ILE A 789 46.34 -5.42 -1.31
C ILE A 789 46.73 -4.13 -0.56
N GLY A 790 47.89 -3.61 -0.92
CA GLY A 790 48.46 -2.39 -0.35
C GLY A 790 48.19 -1.15 -1.19
N ASN A 791 48.68 -0.01 -0.70
CA ASN A 791 48.62 1.27 -1.40
C ASN A 791 49.47 1.30 -2.68
N ASN A 792 50.53 0.49 -2.72
CA ASN A 792 51.47 0.51 -3.85
C ASN A 792 50.82 -0.04 -5.13
N LEU A 793 51.05 0.66 -6.23
CA LEU A 793 50.68 0.24 -7.57
C LEU A 793 51.87 -0.43 -8.27
N SER A 794 51.66 -1.55 -8.97
CA SER A 794 52.67 -2.07 -9.90
C SER A 794 52.92 -1.14 -11.07
N GLU A 795 54.02 -1.35 -11.80
CA GLU A 795 54.27 -0.61 -13.04
C GLU A 795 53.15 -0.76 -14.06
N LEU A 796 52.49 -1.93 -14.12
CA LEU A 796 51.39 -2.16 -15.05
C LEU A 796 50.17 -1.33 -14.65
N GLU A 797 49.81 -1.34 -13.36
CA GLU A 797 48.73 -0.52 -12.82
C GLU A 797 49.02 0.97 -13.06
N GLN A 798 50.23 1.44 -12.77
CA GLN A 798 50.62 2.84 -12.99
C GLN A 798 50.41 3.28 -14.45
N ARG A 799 50.84 2.45 -15.42
CA ARG A 799 50.62 2.73 -16.85
C ARG A 799 49.13 2.73 -17.21
N GLN A 800 48.32 1.88 -16.60
CA GLN A 800 46.86 1.87 -16.80
C GLN A 800 46.19 3.11 -16.22
N PHE A 801 46.59 3.56 -15.03
CA PHE A 801 46.12 4.81 -14.43
C PHE A 801 46.52 6.03 -15.26
N GLU A 802 47.70 6.05 -15.87
CA GLU A 802 48.12 7.11 -16.78
C GLU A 802 47.26 7.19 -18.03
N LYS A 803 47.05 6.05 -18.70
CA LYS A 803 46.13 5.99 -19.85
C LYS A 803 44.70 6.38 -19.47
N LYS A 804 44.25 5.99 -18.27
CA LYS A 804 42.91 6.35 -17.80
C LYS A 804 42.80 7.84 -17.51
N LEU A 805 43.86 8.47 -17.01
CA LEU A 805 43.90 9.93 -16.83
C LEU A 805 43.74 10.66 -18.17
N GLU A 806 44.41 10.21 -19.23
CA GLU A 806 44.26 10.80 -20.58
C GLU A 806 42.81 10.74 -21.09
N GLU A 807 42.08 9.66 -20.80
CA GLU A 807 40.65 9.55 -21.13
C GLU A 807 39.80 10.49 -20.27
N ILE A 808 40.08 10.55 -18.98
CA ILE A 808 39.39 11.42 -18.03
C ILE A 808 39.58 12.89 -18.45
N GLU A 809 40.79 13.32 -18.77
CA GLU A 809 41.10 14.71 -19.17
C GLU A 809 40.43 15.10 -20.50
N LYS A 810 40.21 14.14 -21.41
CA LYS A 810 39.43 14.37 -22.65
C LYS A 810 37.95 14.62 -22.37
N THR A 811 37.43 14.08 -21.27
CA THR A 811 35.99 14.07 -20.96
C THR A 811 35.62 15.13 -19.92
N TYR A 812 36.44 15.28 -18.88
CA TYR A 812 36.18 16.10 -17.70
C TYR A 812 37.21 17.24 -17.59
N LYS A 813 36.74 18.48 -17.73
CA LYS A 813 37.61 19.68 -17.64
C LYS A 813 38.21 19.89 -16.26
N ASN A 814 37.61 19.32 -15.22
CA ASN A 814 37.96 19.43 -13.80
C ASN A 814 38.69 18.18 -13.27
N ALA A 815 39.34 17.40 -14.15
CA ALA A 815 40.05 16.16 -13.79
C ALA A 815 41.12 16.37 -12.70
N ASP A 816 41.71 17.57 -12.63
CA ASP A 816 42.67 17.99 -11.61
C ASP A 816 42.09 17.96 -10.19
N THR A 817 40.76 18.07 -10.06
CA THR A 817 40.04 18.01 -8.77
C THR A 817 39.62 16.59 -8.37
N PHE A 818 39.92 15.56 -9.17
CA PHE A 818 39.60 14.17 -8.86
C PHE A 818 40.63 13.58 -7.90
N TYR A 819 40.70 14.17 -6.69
CA TYR A 819 41.77 13.91 -5.75
C TYR A 819 41.87 12.44 -5.34
N ALA A 820 40.76 11.71 -5.19
CA ALA A 820 40.83 10.28 -4.87
C ALA A 820 41.54 9.48 -5.97
N PHE A 821 41.19 9.70 -7.25
CA PHE A 821 41.86 9.10 -8.39
C PHE A 821 43.34 9.51 -8.43
N MET A 822 43.65 10.79 -8.24
CA MET A 822 45.01 11.31 -8.30
C MET A 822 45.90 10.82 -7.15
N ILE A 823 45.35 10.66 -5.95
CA ILE A 823 46.06 10.07 -4.80
C ILE A 823 46.50 8.64 -5.13
N MET A 824 45.59 7.84 -5.70
CA MET A 824 45.90 6.48 -6.13
C MET A 824 46.95 6.49 -7.25
N LYS A 825 46.75 7.31 -8.30
CA LYS A 825 47.69 7.45 -9.43
C LYS A 825 49.09 7.87 -8.99
N LYS A 826 49.20 8.77 -8.01
CA LYS A 826 50.45 9.26 -7.43
C LYS A 826 51.00 8.34 -6.32
N ASN A 827 50.49 7.11 -6.24
CA ASN A 827 50.94 6.08 -5.31
C ASN A 827 50.95 6.55 -3.85
N PHE A 828 49.90 7.30 -3.45
CA PHE A 828 49.72 7.82 -2.09
C PHE A 828 50.87 8.72 -1.59
N SER A 829 51.56 9.44 -2.48
CA SER A 829 52.61 10.41 -2.10
C SER A 829 52.14 11.38 -1.01
N PRO A 830 52.80 11.41 0.16
CA PRO A 830 52.47 12.34 1.24
C PRO A 830 52.61 13.80 0.82
N GLU A 831 53.60 14.12 -0.01
CA GLU A 831 53.87 15.48 -0.51
C GLU A 831 52.71 15.98 -1.38
N TYR A 832 52.17 15.10 -2.23
CA TYR A 832 50.99 15.40 -3.04
C TYR A 832 49.76 15.66 -2.18
N ILE A 833 49.48 14.77 -1.22
CA ILE A 833 48.29 14.88 -0.34
C ILE A 833 48.38 16.15 0.53
N GLN A 834 49.56 16.43 1.09
CA GLN A 834 49.82 17.65 1.84
C GLN A 834 49.63 18.91 0.98
N GLY A 835 50.12 18.89 -0.26
CA GLY A 835 49.94 19.98 -1.22
C GLY A 835 48.46 20.24 -1.54
N VAL A 836 47.67 19.18 -1.76
CA VAL A 836 46.22 19.27 -1.99
C VAL A 836 45.50 19.84 -0.78
N ALA A 837 45.79 19.35 0.43
CA ALA A 837 45.20 19.85 1.67
C ALA A 837 45.47 21.36 1.84
N ARG A 838 46.75 21.78 1.69
CA ARG A 838 47.17 23.18 1.81
C ARG A 838 46.48 24.09 0.78
N ASN A 839 46.39 23.65 -0.48
CA ASN A 839 45.79 24.43 -1.55
C ASN A 839 44.26 24.56 -1.38
N THR A 840 43.60 23.46 -1.01
CA THR A 840 42.13 23.45 -0.86
C THR A 840 41.69 24.23 0.38
N LEU A 841 42.47 24.15 1.46
CA LEU A 841 42.23 24.92 2.68
C LEU A 841 42.68 26.38 2.59
N LYS A 842 43.29 26.83 1.48
CA LYS A 842 43.74 28.23 1.31
C LYS A 842 42.63 29.23 1.66
N SER A 843 42.90 30.18 2.56
CA SER A 843 41.90 31.14 3.07
C SER A 843 40.76 30.47 3.85
N PHE A 844 41.06 29.42 4.62
CA PHE A 844 40.12 28.83 5.57
C PHE A 844 39.75 29.86 6.65
N ASN A 845 38.47 29.88 7.03
CA ASN A 845 37.95 30.73 8.09
C ASN A 845 36.86 29.99 8.87
N ILE A 846 37.15 29.66 10.13
CA ILE A 846 36.26 28.87 11.00
C ILE A 846 34.93 29.58 11.31
N ASN A 847 34.79 30.88 11.02
CA ASN A 847 33.53 31.61 11.22
C ASN A 847 32.49 31.29 10.13
N HIS A 848 32.89 30.64 9.03
CA HIS A 848 31.97 30.24 7.97
C HIS A 848 31.39 28.85 8.25
N LYS A 849 30.08 28.67 8.09
CA LYS A 849 29.39 27.38 8.32
C LYS A 849 30.00 26.20 7.54
N HIS A 850 30.30 26.37 6.25
CA HIS A 850 30.93 25.32 5.45
C HIS A 850 32.36 24.95 5.93
N ALA A 851 33.07 25.91 6.54
CA ALA A 851 34.38 25.69 7.13
C ALA A 851 34.30 24.98 8.50
N GLN A 852 33.29 25.30 9.30
CA GLN A 852 32.96 24.60 10.54
C GLN A 852 32.67 23.12 10.28
N LEU A 853 31.77 22.86 9.32
CA LEU A 853 31.34 21.51 8.99
C LEU A 853 32.48 20.64 8.45
N ILE A 854 33.34 21.19 7.58
CA ILE A 854 34.53 20.44 7.10
C ILE A 854 35.53 20.19 8.23
N ALA A 855 35.72 21.13 9.18
CA ALA A 855 36.60 20.93 10.31
C ALA A 855 36.11 19.80 11.24
N VAL A 856 34.81 19.76 11.52
CA VAL A 856 34.16 18.67 12.26
C VAL A 856 34.36 17.33 11.56
N LEU A 857 34.07 17.27 10.25
CA LEU A 857 34.21 16.04 9.47
C LEU A 857 35.66 15.55 9.40
N VAL A 858 36.62 16.47 9.29
CA VAL A 858 38.06 16.21 9.34
C VAL A 858 38.46 15.62 10.70
N LEU A 859 38.04 16.24 11.81
CA LEU A 859 38.35 15.75 13.15
C LEU A 859 37.80 14.33 13.35
N LEU A 860 36.52 14.12 13.03
CA LEU A 860 35.87 12.82 13.14
C LEU A 860 36.61 11.75 12.32
N ASN A 861 36.98 12.04 11.07
CA ASN A 861 37.66 11.07 10.20
C ASN A 861 39.11 10.76 10.60
N VAL A 862 39.76 11.63 11.37
CA VAL A 862 41.10 11.37 11.92
C VAL A 862 41.03 10.29 13.01
N TYR A 863 40.03 10.32 13.88
CA TYR A 863 39.92 9.40 15.02
C TYR A 863 39.02 8.19 14.74
N CYS A 864 38.05 8.35 13.85
CA CYS A 864 37.07 7.35 13.44
C CYS A 864 37.11 7.21 11.92
N LYS A 865 37.90 6.24 11.43
CA LYS A 865 38.03 5.96 9.99
C LYS A 865 36.65 5.58 9.43
N GLY A 866 36.12 6.39 8.51
CA GLY A 866 34.80 6.17 7.91
C GLY A 866 33.65 6.87 8.64
N ALA A 867 33.94 7.81 9.55
CA ALA A 867 32.91 8.67 10.11
C ALA A 867 32.19 9.47 9.03
N THR A 868 30.87 9.53 9.14
CA THR A 868 29.96 10.14 8.18
C THR A 868 29.00 11.09 8.89
N LEU A 869 28.50 12.09 8.16
CA LEU A 869 27.45 13.00 8.61
C LEU A 869 26.26 12.88 7.66
N SER A 870 25.02 12.80 8.15
CA SER A 870 23.88 12.70 7.24
C SER A 870 23.74 13.93 6.34
N VAL A 871 23.26 13.72 5.11
CA VAL A 871 23.06 14.80 4.13
C VAL A 871 22.05 15.82 4.68
N SER A 872 20.97 15.36 5.31
CA SER A 872 19.95 16.22 5.93
C SER A 872 20.54 17.14 7.00
N LEU A 873 21.40 16.62 7.87
CA LEU A 873 22.14 17.41 8.85
C LEU A 873 23.06 18.44 8.17
N CYS A 874 23.77 18.04 7.12
CA CYS A 874 24.64 18.96 6.38
C CYS A 874 23.83 20.09 5.70
N GLU A 875 22.69 19.78 5.08
CA GLU A 875 21.81 20.76 4.45
C GLU A 875 21.24 21.76 5.46
N GLU A 876 20.77 21.28 6.62
CA GLU A 876 20.24 22.12 7.70
C GLU A 876 21.33 23.02 8.28
N PHE A 877 22.51 22.47 8.57
CA PHE A 877 23.66 23.21 9.07
C PHE A 877 24.05 24.35 8.12
N LEU A 878 24.16 24.04 6.83
CA LEU A 878 24.56 24.96 5.78
C LEU A 878 23.45 25.95 5.36
N GLY A 879 22.21 25.73 5.79
CA GLY A 879 21.06 26.55 5.40
C GLY A 879 20.66 26.39 3.93
N LEU A 880 20.88 25.20 3.36
CA LEU A 880 20.52 24.91 1.97
C LEU A 880 18.99 24.79 1.84
N GLN A 881 18.42 25.58 0.93
CA GLN A 881 16.98 25.55 0.65
C GLN A 881 16.65 24.31 -0.19
N THR A 882 15.97 23.34 0.41
CA THR A 882 15.27 22.28 -0.33
C THR A 882 14.03 22.90 -0.98
N LYS A 883 14.17 23.31 -2.26
CA LYS A 883 13.05 23.76 -3.09
C LYS A 883 12.28 22.53 -3.60
N PRO A 884 10.94 22.46 -3.45
CA PRO A 884 10.16 21.26 -3.82
C PRO A 884 10.20 20.87 -5.30
N HIS A 885 10.67 21.76 -6.18
CA HIS A 885 10.58 21.66 -7.64
C HIS A 885 11.94 21.69 -8.37
N SER A 886 13.05 21.69 -7.63
CA SER A 886 14.38 21.52 -8.22
C SER A 886 14.96 20.24 -7.65
N GLY A 887 15.41 19.32 -8.52
CA GLY A 887 16.16 18.14 -8.09
C GLY A 887 17.21 18.52 -7.05
N SER A 888 17.43 17.64 -6.07
CA SER A 888 18.33 17.84 -4.92
C SER A 888 19.54 18.68 -5.32
N ALA A 889 19.66 19.86 -4.72
CA ALA A 889 20.91 20.61 -4.81
C ALA A 889 21.98 19.70 -4.20
N ASP A 890 22.98 19.31 -4.98
CA ASP A 890 24.09 18.49 -4.49
C ASP A 890 24.65 19.16 -3.23
N VAL A 891 24.49 18.51 -2.06
CA VAL A 891 24.91 19.02 -0.75
C VAL A 891 26.38 19.46 -0.77
N LYS A 892 27.19 18.86 -1.63
CA LYS A 892 28.59 19.21 -1.85
C LYS A 892 28.76 20.66 -2.32
N VAL A 893 27.82 21.22 -3.06
CA VAL A 893 27.83 22.64 -3.46
C VAL A 893 27.82 23.54 -2.22
N GLY A 894 27.11 23.15 -1.16
CA GLY A 894 27.10 23.87 0.12
C GLY A 894 28.45 23.90 0.84
N PHE A 895 29.34 22.93 0.58
CA PHE A 895 30.72 22.94 1.08
C PHE A 895 31.63 23.94 0.33
N GLY A 896 31.13 24.60 -0.72
CA GLY A 896 31.88 25.59 -1.50
C GLY A 896 33.17 25.00 -2.07
N LYS A 897 34.31 25.67 -1.84
CA LYS A 897 35.63 25.21 -2.29
C LYS A 897 36.07 23.87 -1.66
N PHE A 898 35.46 23.45 -0.56
CA PHE A 898 35.77 22.19 0.13
C PHE A 898 35.00 20.99 -0.45
N SER A 899 34.13 21.21 -1.46
CA SER A 899 33.36 20.15 -2.12
C SER A 899 34.24 19.03 -2.69
N THR A 900 35.49 19.34 -3.03
CA THR A 900 36.50 18.40 -3.55
C THR A 900 37.12 17.50 -2.47
N LEU A 901 36.94 17.82 -1.18
CA LEU A 901 37.41 17.02 -0.05
C LEU A 901 36.36 16.03 0.48
N VAL A 902 35.12 16.12 -0.02
CA VAL A 902 33.99 15.33 0.46
C VAL A 902 33.32 14.54 -0.66
N THR A 903 32.67 13.44 -0.29
CA THR A 903 31.84 12.65 -1.19
C THR A 903 30.60 12.13 -0.46
N CYS A 904 29.60 11.66 -1.22
CA CYS A 904 28.35 11.13 -0.68
C CYS A 904 28.29 9.61 -0.81
N CYS A 905 27.73 8.96 0.20
CA CYS A 905 27.49 7.51 0.24
C CYS A 905 26.20 7.21 1.01
N THR A 906 25.62 6.05 0.73
CA THR A 906 24.52 5.49 1.52
C THR A 906 25.10 4.82 2.77
N GLU A 907 24.59 5.17 3.95
CA GLU A 907 24.95 4.57 5.23
C GLU A 907 23.85 3.57 5.66
N GLU A 908 24.26 2.31 5.87
CA GLU A 908 23.39 1.21 6.33
C GLU A 908 23.47 1.08 7.86
N ALA A 909 22.89 2.04 8.57
CA ALA A 909 22.79 2.03 10.03
C ALA A 909 21.44 1.42 10.49
N LYS A 910 21.00 1.73 11.72
CA LYS A 910 19.64 1.38 12.21
C LYS A 910 18.54 1.89 11.25
N VAL A 911 18.78 3.07 10.67
CA VAL A 911 17.99 3.64 9.56
C VAL A 911 18.93 3.85 8.38
N VAL A 912 18.45 3.62 7.15
CA VAL A 912 19.22 3.85 5.92
C VAL A 912 19.10 5.30 5.49
N PHE A 913 20.23 6.00 5.33
CA PHE A 913 20.26 7.41 4.92
C PHE A 913 21.46 7.74 4.04
N GLU A 914 21.36 8.83 3.26
CA GLU A 914 22.50 9.38 2.53
C GLU A 914 23.38 10.21 3.47
N ALA A 915 24.68 10.04 3.37
CA ALA A 915 25.67 10.67 4.23
C ALA A 915 26.83 11.28 3.42
N VAL A 916 27.52 12.25 4.03
CA VAL A 916 28.72 12.93 3.56
C VAL A 916 29.91 12.40 4.35
N ARG A 917 31.00 12.08 3.64
CA ARG A 917 32.28 11.67 4.25
C ARG A 917 33.47 12.30 3.54
N MET A 918 34.63 12.26 4.20
CA MET A 918 35.89 12.63 3.56
C MET A 918 36.22 11.67 2.41
N ILE A 919 36.82 12.19 1.35
CA ILE A 919 37.26 11.38 0.20
C ILE A 919 38.28 10.30 0.60
N HIS A 920 39.12 10.59 1.59
CA HIS A 920 40.20 9.72 2.04
C HIS A 920 40.65 10.04 3.47
N SER A 921 41.01 9.04 4.26
CA SER A 921 41.43 9.21 5.66
C SER A 921 42.74 9.98 5.82
N SER A 922 43.74 9.71 4.96
CA SER A 922 45.01 10.47 4.99
C SER A 922 44.80 11.96 4.65
N MET A 923 43.81 12.29 3.81
CA MET A 923 43.45 13.67 3.53
C MET A 923 42.97 14.38 4.80
N ALA A 924 42.17 13.70 5.63
CA ALA A 924 41.72 14.24 6.91
C ALA A 924 42.90 14.54 7.85
N VAL A 925 43.89 13.64 7.94
CA VAL A 925 45.11 13.85 8.76
C VAL A 925 45.89 15.09 8.31
N HIS A 926 46.14 15.24 7.00
CA HIS A 926 46.84 16.40 6.47
C HIS A 926 46.02 17.69 6.58
N CYS A 927 44.70 17.62 6.41
CA CYS A 927 43.81 18.76 6.64
C CYS A 927 43.85 19.21 8.10
N LEU A 928 43.77 18.29 9.07
CA LEU A 928 43.84 18.64 10.50
C LEU A 928 45.18 19.29 10.84
N LYS A 929 46.29 18.77 10.29
CA LYS A 929 47.62 19.39 10.46
C LYS A 929 47.65 20.82 9.91
N GLU A 930 47.16 21.04 8.69
CA GLU A 930 47.11 22.36 8.06
C GLU A 930 46.23 23.36 8.82
N LEU A 931 45.07 22.91 9.33
CA LEU A 931 44.19 23.71 10.17
C LEU A 931 44.91 24.20 11.44
N THR A 932 45.64 23.31 12.10
CA THR A 932 46.41 23.65 13.32
C THR A 932 47.61 24.53 13.02
N THR A 933 48.40 24.25 11.97
CA THR A 933 49.65 24.96 11.73
C THR A 933 49.48 26.32 11.04
N THR A 934 48.55 26.43 10.09
CA THR A 934 48.43 27.62 9.24
C THR A 934 47.30 28.54 9.69
N TYR A 935 46.21 27.97 10.19
CA TYR A 935 45.01 28.72 10.59
C TYR A 935 44.82 28.82 12.11
N SER A 936 45.75 28.25 12.88
CA SER A 936 45.74 28.24 14.35
C SER A 936 44.46 27.65 14.96
N VAL A 937 43.75 26.80 14.22
CA VAL A 937 42.55 26.11 14.70
C VAL A 937 42.98 24.87 15.47
N THR A 938 42.72 24.87 16.77
CA THR A 938 43.10 23.78 17.67
C THR A 938 42.09 22.64 17.60
N LYS A 939 42.54 21.43 17.95
CA LYS A 939 41.63 20.28 18.11
C LYS A 939 40.55 20.57 19.16
N ALA A 940 40.91 21.28 20.23
CA ALA A 940 39.99 21.64 21.30
C ALA A 940 38.85 22.52 20.79
N GLU A 941 39.13 23.54 19.96
CA GLU A 941 38.10 24.40 19.35
C GLU A 941 37.16 23.62 18.43
N ILE A 942 37.66 22.69 17.62
CA ILE A 942 36.82 21.86 16.75
C ILE A 942 35.97 20.88 17.58
N THR A 943 36.55 20.30 18.63
CA THR A 943 35.81 19.43 19.57
C THR A 943 34.72 20.21 20.30
N ASP A 944 35.01 21.43 20.77
CA ASP A 944 34.03 22.30 21.43
C ASP A 944 32.87 22.63 20.49
N LEU A 945 33.18 23.00 19.24
CA LEU A 945 32.20 23.21 18.17
C LEU A 945 31.33 21.95 17.95
N LEU A 946 31.93 20.77 17.86
CA LEU A 946 31.20 19.51 17.67
C LEU A 946 30.26 19.23 18.85
N LEU A 947 30.73 19.38 20.08
CA LEU A 947 29.96 19.01 21.29
C LEU A 947 28.89 20.04 21.68
N ASN A 948 29.11 21.33 21.42
CA ASN A 948 28.22 22.42 21.84
C ASN A 948 27.29 22.93 20.73
N THR A 949 27.28 22.30 19.55
CA THR A 949 26.34 22.68 18.48
C THR A 949 25.11 21.77 18.51
N ASP A 950 24.03 22.25 19.15
CA ASP A 950 22.76 21.50 19.31
C ASP A 950 22.21 20.96 17.98
N MET A 951 22.32 21.74 16.91
CA MET A 951 21.86 21.38 15.57
C MET A 951 22.48 20.08 15.04
N LEU A 952 23.67 19.68 15.54
CA LEU A 952 24.28 18.40 15.16
C LEU A 952 23.58 17.18 15.80
N TYR A 953 22.78 17.40 16.84
CA TYR A 953 22.15 16.36 17.66
C TYR A 953 20.62 16.50 17.75
N GLU A 954 20.03 17.46 17.06
CA GLU A 954 18.57 17.57 16.87
C GLU A 954 18.02 16.40 16.01
N CYS A 955 16.71 16.31 15.80
CA CYS A 955 16.06 15.17 15.13
C CYS A 955 16.52 14.98 13.67
N VAL A 956 17.66 14.33 13.47
CA VAL A 956 18.30 14.08 12.18
C VAL A 956 18.57 12.59 12.01
N GLN A 957 18.51 12.09 10.78
CA GLN A 957 18.90 10.72 10.46
C GLN A 957 20.37 10.50 10.81
N GLY A 958 20.68 9.33 11.39
CA GLY A 958 22.06 8.94 11.70
C GLY A 958 22.59 9.55 12.99
N LYS A 959 21.71 10.05 13.86
CA LYS A 959 22.10 10.62 15.15
C LYS A 959 22.82 9.58 16.01
N ASP A 960 22.31 8.35 16.07
CA ASP A 960 22.96 7.30 16.87
C ASP A 960 24.35 6.97 16.33
N LYS A 961 24.52 6.98 15.00
CA LYS A 961 25.82 6.76 14.36
C LYS A 961 26.80 7.87 14.71
N LEU A 962 26.39 9.14 14.60
CA LEU A 962 27.21 10.28 14.98
C LEU A 962 27.60 10.21 16.47
N MET A 963 26.66 9.89 17.36
CA MET A 963 26.92 9.73 18.79
C MET A 963 27.95 8.62 19.07
N LYS A 964 27.86 7.49 18.36
CA LYS A 964 28.87 6.41 18.45
C LYS A 964 30.25 6.86 17.96
N ASP A 965 30.30 7.62 16.87
CA ASP A 965 31.55 8.15 16.32
C ASP A 965 32.19 9.18 17.27
N VAL A 966 31.39 10.08 17.86
CA VAL A 966 31.86 11.03 18.88
C VAL A 966 32.35 10.28 20.13
N HIS A 967 31.59 9.31 20.62
CA HIS A 967 32.01 8.49 21.76
C HIS A 967 33.34 7.78 21.47
N THR A 968 33.47 7.16 20.30
CA THR A 968 34.69 6.49 19.87
C THR A 968 35.87 7.47 19.78
N MET A 969 35.65 8.66 19.24
CA MET A 969 36.67 9.72 19.16
C MET A 969 37.16 10.14 20.55
N LEU A 970 36.25 10.28 21.52
CA LEU A 970 36.60 10.71 22.89
C LEU A 970 37.29 9.62 23.71
N VAL A 971 36.96 8.35 23.46
CA VAL A 971 37.52 7.20 24.21
C VAL A 971 38.85 6.73 23.62
N LYS A 972 39.03 6.78 22.29
CA LYS A 972 40.28 6.35 21.65
C LYS A 972 41.45 7.24 22.07
N ARG A 973 42.31 6.73 22.95
CA ARG A 973 43.63 7.28 23.21
C ARG A 973 44.54 6.99 22.01
N HIS A 974 44.63 7.91 21.06
CA HIS A 974 45.72 7.87 20.08
C HIS A 974 47.03 8.24 20.81
N HIS A 975 47.90 7.25 20.97
CA HIS A 975 49.27 7.43 21.45
C HIS A 975 50.20 7.81 20.30
#